data_AF-A0A7V2HEW3-F1
#
_entry.id   AF-A0A7V2HEW3-F1
#
_cell.length_a   1.000
_cell.length_b   1.000
_cell.length_c   1.000
_cell.angle_alpha   90.00
_cell.angle_beta   90.00
_cell.angle_gamma   90.00
#
_symmetry.space_group_name_H-M   'P 1'
#
loop_
_entity.id
_entity.type
_entity.pdbx_description
1 polymer ?
#
loop_
_entity_poly.entity_id
_entity_poly.type
_entity_poly.pdbx_seq_one_letter_code
_entity_poly.pdbx_strand_id
1 'polypeptide(L)'
;MRRSLSFFAGLSVLTWPAVSMAAVKVTISPATYTIRTGLTKQFSASVSGTTNKTVEWQVNNVKNGNATVGTISATGVYTAPANVPTANTVTVKAVSLADRTQSASAAVTILNVAPTISSLSPSSVNTDLNTLVTVTGSNYKNTARVLLDNAAVPTTFVSATELRFSLKSTAAPGTKLSVVVEIPNPGAAQSSAKTLSIVAPVAVSVSPSRKTLRGGASHDFNSSVSNNANKDVDWFVNNVKGGNAALGTVDAAGVYTAPVLIPASGSVVLKAVSKADPRASDTAEITLQHPVPVLTSAAPGAIPAGNFTLTITGSGFAQSARVQFGGADIASTWISPTQIRVQGTAAPVAGGLAALTVLNPDPGASASNSLAIPVKPARESMSLSAACRLLEQATWGPSPASVALLQQMGGSAWLDQQFAAPPSTFPDPIDTSEGLSRLQKIFVHRAVTGEDQLRQRVAFALGQVLVVSGVENDNYHEMVPYLRILMNNAFGNYHTLLREVTLSPSMGIFLDMVNNDKPDPRKNLVPNENYARELLQLFTIGLYELNQDGTRKTDPQGNPIPAYTEATVKQLTLALTGWTFPPQPGFASQWPNPRYFFGQMTPFDNHHDQSEKTLLGGVVLPAGRTAREDLDAALANVFAHPNVGPFVSYRLIQRLVTSNPSPAYVSRVAGVFNNNGAGVRGDLKAVVRAILTDPEAGNSAAFGTAPGGNPPPAPALPAGQGHLREPVLYAIGMLRALNASVTEEPSLATQTQYMGQKLLFPASVFSYFSPFYRIPGTSTVAPEFQILNPTTSLARVNFIHKLVRNGVSSTIQVNLANFESLASDPNVLVQAVDNAILRGQMPAEVRASIVTALGATTDRRTRARNAIYLAATSSLHQVQR
;
A
#
# COMPACT_ATOMS: atom_id res chain seq x y z
N MET A 1 -60.29 -40.78 164.10
CA MET A 1 -60.57 -40.27 165.47
C MET A 1 -60.69 -38.74 165.38
N ARG A 2 -61.85 -38.13 165.71
CA ARG A 2 -62.18 -36.67 165.61
C ARG A 2 -62.06 -36.05 164.18
N ARG A 3 -63.17 -35.61 163.55
CA ARG A 3 -63.83 -34.28 163.56
C ARG A 3 -63.08 -33.20 162.73
N SER A 4 -63.71 -32.31 161.94
CA SER A 4 -65.14 -32.15 161.55
C SER A 4 -65.35 -31.13 160.40
N LEU A 5 -66.40 -31.35 159.58
CA LEU A 5 -67.41 -30.43 158.93
C LEU A 5 -66.96 -29.06 158.30
N SER A 6 -67.34 -28.68 157.06
CA SER A 6 -68.69 -28.29 156.49
C SER A 6 -69.18 -26.91 156.99
N PHE A 7 -69.84 -25.99 156.24
CA PHE A 7 -70.64 -25.96 154.97
C PHE A 7 -70.51 -24.54 154.30
N PHE A 8 -71.21 -24.01 153.25
CA PHE A 8 -72.34 -24.28 152.31
C PHE A 8 -72.03 -23.53 150.97
N ALA A 9 -72.32 -24.01 149.74
CA ALA A 9 -73.54 -24.01 148.89
C ALA A 9 -74.01 -22.68 148.23
N GLY A 10 -74.16 -22.66 146.88
CA GLY A 10 -74.75 -21.54 146.09
C GLY A 10 -74.55 -21.64 144.55
N LEU A 11 -75.64 -21.69 143.79
CA LEU A 11 -75.79 -21.81 142.30
C LEU A 11 -75.32 -20.53 141.51
N SER A 12 -75.02 -20.47 140.20
CA SER A 12 -75.48 -21.24 139.01
C SER A 12 -74.51 -21.23 137.77
N VAL A 13 -74.42 -22.37 137.06
CA VAL A 13 -74.43 -22.61 135.58
C VAL A 13 -73.71 -21.65 134.59
N LEU A 14 -72.72 -22.14 133.80
CA LEU A 14 -72.82 -22.42 132.32
C LEU A 14 -71.44 -22.74 131.62
N THR A 15 -71.35 -23.87 130.89
CA THR A 15 -70.39 -24.24 129.79
C THR A 15 -68.85 -24.10 129.91
N TRP A 16 -68.13 -25.07 129.31
CA TRP A 16 -66.67 -25.04 129.03
C TRP A 16 -66.38 -24.99 127.51
N PRO A 17 -65.34 -24.26 127.06
CA PRO A 17 -64.77 -24.38 125.72
C PRO A 17 -63.58 -25.37 125.69
N ALA A 18 -63.44 -26.14 124.60
CA ALA A 18 -62.22 -26.89 124.30
C ALA A 18 -61.25 -26.02 123.49
N VAL A 19 -59.93 -26.14 123.73
CA VAL A 19 -58.89 -25.43 122.97
C VAL A 19 -58.07 -26.44 122.17
N SER A 20 -57.99 -26.19 120.86
CA SER A 20 -57.40 -27.09 119.87
C SER A 20 -55.87 -27.16 119.92
N MET A 21 -55.28 -28.31 119.59
CA MET A 21 -53.89 -28.36 119.10
C MET A 21 -53.82 -27.59 117.77
N ALA A 22 -52.90 -26.63 117.68
CA ALA A 22 -52.69 -25.87 116.45
C ALA A 22 -52.18 -26.80 115.33
N ALA A 23 -53.06 -27.15 114.39
CA ALA A 23 -52.77 -28.07 113.30
C ALA A 23 -51.50 -27.67 112.54
N VAL A 24 -50.67 -28.66 112.20
CA VAL A 24 -49.42 -28.44 111.46
C VAL A 24 -49.75 -27.80 110.13
N LYS A 25 -49.18 -26.63 109.84
CA LYS A 25 -49.43 -25.90 108.60
C LYS A 25 -48.12 -25.61 107.90
N VAL A 26 -48.03 -26.03 106.64
CA VAL A 26 -46.93 -25.70 105.75
C VAL A 26 -47.34 -24.53 104.88
N THR A 27 -46.43 -23.60 104.63
CA THR A 27 -46.51 -22.63 103.53
C THR A 27 -45.24 -22.69 102.70
N ILE A 28 -45.33 -22.30 101.42
CA ILE A 28 -44.23 -22.25 100.47
C ILE A 28 -44.19 -20.87 99.81
N SER A 29 -43.00 -20.31 99.64
CA SER A 29 -42.79 -19.01 99.01
C SER A 29 -41.66 -19.07 97.97
N PRO A 30 -41.86 -18.56 96.75
CA PRO A 30 -43.13 -18.08 96.21
C PRO A 30 -44.11 -19.24 95.94
N ALA A 31 -45.42 -18.97 95.99
CA ALA A 31 -46.46 -19.99 95.73
C ALA A 31 -46.62 -20.34 94.24
N THR A 32 -46.13 -19.49 93.34
CA THR A 32 -45.98 -19.77 91.90
C THR A 32 -44.67 -19.17 91.40
N TYR A 33 -44.09 -19.76 90.35
CA TYR A 33 -42.93 -19.18 89.68
C TYR A 33 -42.83 -19.60 88.22
N THR A 34 -42.32 -18.71 87.37
CA THR A 34 -42.01 -19.03 85.96
C THR A 34 -40.50 -18.99 85.77
N ILE A 35 -39.94 -20.06 85.21
CA ILE A 35 -38.50 -20.29 85.09
C ILE A 35 -38.16 -20.81 83.70
N ARG A 36 -36.95 -20.54 83.18
CA ARG A 36 -36.48 -21.12 81.92
C ARG A 36 -35.61 -22.35 82.17
N THR A 37 -35.64 -23.33 81.27
CA THR A 37 -34.86 -24.58 81.33
C THR A 37 -33.38 -24.33 81.70
N GLY A 38 -32.84 -25.12 82.64
CA GLY A 38 -31.46 -24.99 83.13
C GLY A 38 -31.20 -23.88 84.16
N LEU A 39 -32.16 -22.98 84.45
CA LEU A 39 -32.02 -21.98 85.53
C LEU A 39 -32.44 -22.53 86.89
N THR A 40 -32.00 -21.86 87.96
CA THR A 40 -32.32 -22.22 89.35
C THR A 40 -33.24 -21.20 90.03
N LYS A 41 -33.99 -21.65 91.06
CA LYS A 41 -34.81 -20.80 91.92
C LYS A 41 -34.85 -21.33 93.35
N GLN A 42 -34.52 -20.47 94.31
CA GLN A 42 -34.80 -20.71 95.73
C GLN A 42 -36.31 -20.66 96.00
N PHE A 43 -36.84 -21.71 96.64
CA PHE A 43 -38.11 -21.75 97.34
C PHE A 43 -37.86 -21.88 98.83
N SER A 44 -38.68 -21.23 99.65
CA SER A 44 -38.60 -21.31 101.11
C SER A 44 -39.90 -21.91 101.65
N ALA A 45 -39.79 -22.96 102.46
CA ALA A 45 -40.92 -23.53 103.18
C ALA A 45 -40.92 -23.03 104.63
N SER A 46 -42.11 -22.81 105.20
CA SER A 46 -42.30 -22.52 106.62
C SER A 46 -43.30 -23.50 107.22
N VAL A 47 -43.02 -23.99 108.43
CA VAL A 47 -43.85 -24.97 109.14
C VAL A 47 -44.25 -24.40 110.50
N SER A 48 -45.55 -24.21 110.71
CA SER A 48 -46.14 -23.81 112.00
C SER A 48 -46.97 -24.96 112.60
N GLY A 49 -47.39 -24.82 113.87
CA GLY A 49 -48.08 -25.87 114.63
C GLY A 49 -47.18 -26.95 115.26
N THR A 50 -45.87 -26.92 115.02
CA THR A 50 -44.91 -27.93 115.52
C THR A 50 -43.51 -27.34 115.77
N THR A 51 -42.71 -28.01 116.59
CA THR A 51 -41.29 -27.68 116.85
C THR A 51 -40.37 -28.14 115.72
N ASN A 52 -40.64 -29.27 115.07
CA ASN A 52 -39.84 -29.74 113.93
C ASN A 52 -40.16 -28.92 112.66
N LYS A 53 -39.20 -28.12 112.21
CA LYS A 53 -39.35 -27.21 111.06
C LYS A 53 -38.90 -27.82 109.71
N THR A 54 -38.43 -29.06 109.71
CA THR A 54 -37.84 -29.67 108.51
C THR A 54 -38.91 -30.15 107.53
N VAL A 55 -38.58 -30.06 106.23
CA VAL A 55 -39.44 -30.52 105.13
C VAL A 55 -38.67 -31.46 104.21
N GLU A 56 -39.38 -32.38 103.57
CA GLU A 56 -38.89 -33.08 102.38
C GLU A 56 -39.36 -32.33 101.13
N TRP A 57 -38.42 -32.08 100.22
CA TRP A 57 -38.70 -31.44 98.94
C TRP A 57 -38.92 -32.48 97.83
N GLN A 58 -39.99 -32.30 97.07
CA GLN A 58 -40.38 -33.16 95.96
C GLN A 58 -40.73 -32.31 94.72
N VAL A 59 -40.51 -32.83 93.51
CA VAL A 59 -40.96 -32.22 92.24
C VAL A 59 -41.88 -33.22 91.54
N ASN A 60 -43.13 -32.84 91.26
CA ASN A 60 -44.18 -33.75 90.76
C ASN A 60 -44.28 -35.06 91.59
N ASN A 61 -44.18 -34.93 92.92
CA ASN A 61 -44.13 -36.02 93.91
C ASN A 61 -42.89 -36.95 93.83
N VAL A 62 -41.89 -36.64 92.99
CA VAL A 62 -40.58 -37.31 92.99
C VAL A 62 -39.67 -36.61 94.01
N LYS A 63 -39.21 -37.34 95.04
CA LYS A 63 -38.25 -36.84 96.05
C LYS A 63 -36.98 -36.31 95.38
N ASN A 64 -36.59 -35.08 95.74
CA ASN A 64 -35.48 -34.32 95.13
C ASN A 64 -35.62 -34.06 93.61
N GLY A 65 -36.74 -34.44 92.99
CA GLY A 65 -36.96 -34.34 91.54
C GLY A 65 -36.06 -35.24 90.69
N ASN A 66 -35.97 -35.00 89.38
CA ASN A 66 -35.16 -35.76 88.44
C ASN A 66 -34.80 -34.95 87.17
N ALA A 67 -34.10 -35.56 86.21
CA ALA A 67 -33.66 -34.88 84.99
C ALA A 67 -34.78 -34.46 84.01
N THR A 68 -36.01 -34.98 84.13
CA THR A 68 -37.13 -34.67 83.22
C THR A 68 -38.11 -33.65 83.79
N VAL A 69 -38.34 -33.61 85.11
CA VAL A 69 -39.18 -32.59 85.77
C VAL A 69 -38.38 -31.49 86.48
N GLY A 70 -37.05 -31.59 86.51
CA GLY A 70 -36.17 -30.72 87.31
C GLY A 70 -35.90 -31.29 88.70
N THR A 71 -34.82 -30.85 89.32
CA THR A 71 -34.37 -31.32 90.65
C THR A 71 -34.55 -30.24 91.71
N ILE A 72 -34.55 -30.62 92.99
CA ILE A 72 -34.58 -29.69 94.12
C ILE A 72 -33.66 -30.15 95.25
N SER A 73 -32.86 -29.23 95.77
CA SER A 73 -31.94 -29.47 96.89
C SER A 73 -32.69 -29.53 98.24
N ALA A 74 -32.05 -30.12 99.26
CA ALA A 74 -32.59 -30.12 100.63
C ALA A 74 -32.81 -28.70 101.21
N THR A 75 -32.06 -27.70 100.70
CA THR A 75 -32.22 -26.28 101.06
C THR A 75 -33.31 -25.55 100.29
N GLY A 76 -34.01 -26.20 99.34
CA GLY A 76 -35.10 -25.61 98.56
C GLY A 76 -34.69 -24.90 97.26
N VAL A 77 -33.44 -25.04 96.80
CA VAL A 77 -33.05 -24.58 95.46
C VAL A 77 -33.53 -25.59 94.43
N TYR A 78 -34.55 -25.21 93.67
CA TYR A 78 -35.02 -25.92 92.48
C TYR A 78 -34.11 -25.60 91.27
N THR A 79 -33.88 -26.58 90.41
CA THR A 79 -33.16 -26.48 89.14
C THR A 79 -34.05 -26.99 88.01
N ALA A 80 -34.36 -26.13 87.04
CA ALA A 80 -35.19 -26.50 85.89
C ALA A 80 -34.46 -27.52 84.97
N PRO A 81 -35.19 -28.49 84.39
CA PRO A 81 -34.60 -29.48 83.48
C PRO A 81 -34.07 -28.82 82.19
N ALA A 82 -33.21 -29.53 81.45
CA ALA A 82 -32.57 -29.02 80.23
C ALA A 82 -33.51 -28.93 78.99
N ASN A 83 -34.69 -29.55 79.09
CA ASN A 83 -35.77 -29.50 78.11
C ASN A 83 -37.09 -29.31 78.87
N VAL A 84 -38.08 -28.64 78.27
CA VAL A 84 -39.41 -28.47 78.88
C VAL A 84 -40.14 -29.83 78.89
N PRO A 85 -40.67 -30.31 80.04
CA PRO A 85 -41.48 -31.52 80.08
C PRO A 85 -42.83 -31.34 79.37
N THR A 86 -43.44 -32.46 78.94
CA THR A 86 -44.67 -32.48 78.13
C THR A 86 -45.82 -31.68 78.75
N ALA A 87 -45.96 -31.73 80.08
CA ALA A 87 -46.67 -30.72 80.85
C ALA A 87 -45.64 -29.71 81.36
N ASN A 88 -45.72 -28.46 80.90
CA ASN A 88 -44.74 -27.43 81.24
C ASN A 88 -44.88 -26.85 82.66
N THR A 89 -45.89 -27.26 83.43
CA THR A 89 -46.02 -26.92 84.84
C THR A 89 -45.64 -28.12 85.70
N VAL A 90 -44.65 -27.94 86.58
CA VAL A 90 -44.28 -28.93 87.60
C VAL A 90 -44.61 -28.41 89.00
N THR A 91 -44.95 -29.32 89.91
CA THR A 91 -45.33 -29.00 91.28
C THR A 91 -44.14 -29.19 92.20
N VAL A 92 -43.55 -28.10 92.71
CA VAL A 92 -42.54 -28.15 93.78
C VAL A 92 -43.29 -28.24 95.11
N LYS A 93 -43.16 -29.36 95.81
CA LYS A 93 -43.90 -29.67 97.03
C LYS A 93 -42.97 -29.78 98.22
N ALA A 94 -43.25 -29.00 99.27
CA ALA A 94 -42.65 -29.14 100.58
C ALA A 94 -43.58 -29.95 101.47
N VAL A 95 -43.18 -31.17 101.86
CA VAL A 95 -43.92 -32.05 102.77
C VAL A 95 -43.32 -31.92 104.17
N SER A 96 -44.13 -31.68 105.19
CA SER A 96 -43.62 -31.60 106.57
C SER A 96 -43.08 -32.94 107.03
N LEU A 97 -41.88 -32.95 107.63
CA LEU A 97 -41.36 -34.16 108.28
C LEU A 97 -41.95 -34.39 109.68
N ALA A 98 -42.68 -33.41 110.23
CA ALA A 98 -43.44 -33.55 111.46
C ALA A 98 -44.84 -34.16 111.25
N ASP A 99 -45.47 -33.86 110.11
CA ASP A 99 -46.76 -34.44 109.71
C ASP A 99 -46.76 -34.63 108.19
N ARG A 100 -46.68 -35.90 107.75
CA ARG A 100 -46.60 -36.27 106.33
C ARG A 100 -47.90 -35.99 105.55
N THR A 101 -49.02 -35.74 106.23
CA THR A 101 -50.28 -35.31 105.58
C THR A 101 -50.24 -33.84 105.17
N GLN A 102 -49.42 -33.04 105.85
CA GLN A 102 -49.36 -31.58 105.67
C GLN A 102 -48.25 -31.19 104.72
N SER A 103 -48.61 -30.46 103.67
CA SER A 103 -47.68 -30.03 102.63
C SER A 103 -48.15 -28.74 101.96
N ALA A 104 -47.20 -28.00 101.39
CA ALA A 104 -47.47 -26.86 100.55
C ALA A 104 -46.83 -27.07 99.16
N SER A 105 -47.57 -26.71 98.12
CA SER A 105 -47.18 -26.90 96.72
C SER A 105 -47.05 -25.53 96.04
N ALA A 106 -45.94 -25.32 95.33
CA ALA A 106 -45.78 -24.22 94.40
C ALA A 106 -45.85 -24.73 92.96
N ALA A 107 -46.62 -24.05 92.12
CA ALA A 107 -46.68 -24.34 90.69
C ALA A 107 -45.51 -23.64 89.96
N VAL A 108 -44.67 -24.41 89.29
CA VAL A 108 -43.48 -23.93 88.60
C VAL A 108 -43.62 -24.16 87.10
N THR A 109 -43.87 -23.07 86.36
CA THR A 109 -43.99 -23.10 84.90
C THR A 109 -42.61 -23.01 84.26
N ILE A 110 -42.19 -24.10 83.61
CA ILE A 110 -40.93 -24.22 82.89
C ILE A 110 -41.15 -23.76 81.45
N LEU A 111 -40.41 -22.75 81.00
CA LEU A 111 -40.37 -22.31 79.61
C LEU A 111 -39.02 -22.69 78.98
N ASN A 112 -38.95 -22.78 77.65
CA ASN A 112 -37.66 -22.91 76.97
C ASN A 112 -36.78 -21.67 77.28
N VAL A 113 -35.45 -21.82 77.25
CA VAL A 113 -34.56 -20.65 77.10
C VAL A 113 -34.94 -19.93 75.81
N ALA A 114 -34.98 -18.59 75.84
CA ALA A 114 -35.29 -17.83 74.63
C ALA A 114 -34.18 -18.06 73.59
N PRO A 115 -34.51 -18.47 72.35
CA PRO A 115 -33.53 -18.56 71.29
C PRO A 115 -32.97 -17.16 71.01
N THR A 116 -31.69 -17.07 70.63
CA THR A 116 -31.10 -15.78 70.20
C THR A 116 -30.64 -15.90 68.76
N ILE A 117 -30.73 -14.80 67.99
CA ILE A 117 -30.13 -14.69 66.65
C ILE A 117 -28.91 -13.79 66.76
N SER A 118 -27.71 -14.33 66.53
CA SER A 118 -26.50 -13.52 66.43
C SER A 118 -26.42 -12.85 65.05
N SER A 119 -26.62 -13.63 63.99
CA SER A 119 -26.39 -13.22 62.60
C SER A 119 -27.31 -13.95 61.61
N LEU A 120 -27.49 -13.32 60.46
CA LEU A 120 -28.09 -13.91 59.26
C LEU A 120 -27.01 -13.93 58.18
N SER A 121 -26.88 -15.05 57.47
CA SER A 121 -25.94 -15.19 56.35
C SER A 121 -26.65 -15.78 55.13
N PRO A 122 -26.89 -14.99 54.06
CA PRO A 122 -26.67 -13.55 53.96
C PRO A 122 -27.67 -12.75 54.83
N SER A 123 -27.35 -11.48 55.13
CA SER A 123 -28.23 -10.53 55.82
C SER A 123 -29.16 -9.75 54.87
N SER A 124 -29.07 -10.00 53.58
CA SER A 124 -29.97 -9.50 52.54
C SER A 124 -30.20 -10.54 51.44
N VAL A 125 -31.34 -10.47 50.76
CA VAL A 125 -31.67 -11.33 49.61
C VAL A 125 -32.16 -10.49 48.43
N ASN A 126 -31.82 -10.89 47.21
CA ASN A 126 -32.31 -10.21 46.00
C ASN A 126 -33.77 -10.62 45.72
N THR A 127 -34.60 -9.66 45.30
CA THR A 127 -35.93 -9.94 44.76
C THR A 127 -35.84 -11.00 43.64
N ASP A 128 -36.77 -11.95 43.66
CA ASP A 128 -36.89 -13.10 42.75
C ASP A 128 -35.71 -14.09 42.68
N LEU A 129 -34.68 -13.95 43.52
CA LEU A 129 -33.59 -14.94 43.67
C LEU A 129 -33.85 -15.87 44.86
N ASN A 130 -33.92 -17.18 44.60
CA ASN A 130 -34.07 -18.17 45.67
C ASN A 130 -32.77 -18.30 46.47
N THR A 131 -32.76 -17.76 47.69
CA THR A 131 -31.57 -17.64 48.52
C THR A 131 -31.68 -18.52 49.75
N LEU A 132 -30.67 -19.33 50.03
CA LEU A 132 -30.56 -20.08 51.28
C LEU A 132 -30.02 -19.15 52.37
N VAL A 133 -30.83 -18.87 53.39
CA VAL A 133 -30.46 -18.03 54.54
C VAL A 133 -30.14 -18.91 55.73
N THR A 134 -28.93 -18.73 56.26
CA THR A 134 -28.47 -19.36 57.51
C THR A 134 -28.72 -18.42 58.67
N VAL A 135 -29.40 -18.90 59.70
CA VAL A 135 -29.70 -18.17 60.94
C VAL A 135 -28.80 -18.73 62.04
N THR A 136 -27.77 -17.98 62.41
CA THR A 136 -26.80 -18.37 63.44
C THR A 136 -27.19 -17.75 64.78
N GLY A 137 -27.02 -18.49 65.88
CA GLY A 137 -27.41 -18.03 67.21
C GLY A 137 -27.24 -19.08 68.29
N SER A 138 -28.19 -19.18 69.23
CA SER A 138 -28.10 -20.12 70.34
C SER A 138 -29.47 -20.60 70.87
N ASN A 139 -29.43 -21.70 71.61
CA ASN A 139 -30.57 -22.36 72.27
C ASN A 139 -31.65 -22.91 71.32
N TYR A 140 -31.31 -23.13 70.05
CA TYR A 140 -32.23 -23.75 69.10
C TYR A 140 -32.50 -25.22 69.45
N LYS A 141 -33.68 -25.71 69.05
CA LYS A 141 -34.14 -27.09 69.22
C LYS A 141 -34.62 -27.62 67.87
N ASN A 142 -34.70 -28.94 67.70
CA ASN A 142 -35.19 -29.56 66.46
C ASN A 142 -36.66 -29.23 66.12
N THR A 143 -37.43 -28.72 67.08
CA THR A 143 -38.78 -28.18 66.88
C THR A 143 -38.82 -26.70 66.51
N ALA A 144 -37.69 -25.99 66.52
CA ALA A 144 -37.63 -24.56 66.26
C ALA A 144 -37.90 -24.23 64.80
N ARG A 145 -38.71 -23.19 64.58
CA ARG A 145 -39.04 -22.64 63.26
C ARG A 145 -38.56 -21.20 63.13
N VAL A 146 -38.19 -20.82 61.92
CA VAL A 146 -38.05 -19.41 61.56
C VAL A 146 -39.43 -18.85 61.20
N LEU A 147 -39.73 -17.66 61.71
CA LEU A 147 -40.82 -16.81 61.28
C LEU A 147 -40.25 -15.66 60.45
N LEU A 148 -40.88 -15.35 59.32
CA LEU A 148 -40.71 -14.11 58.57
C LEU A 148 -41.98 -13.27 58.72
N ASP A 149 -41.88 -12.09 59.32
CA ASP A 149 -43.03 -11.21 59.60
C ASP A 149 -44.21 -11.95 60.29
N ASN A 150 -43.84 -12.82 61.24
CA ASN A 150 -44.70 -13.74 62.02
C ASN A 150 -45.26 -14.95 61.25
N ALA A 151 -45.06 -15.06 59.93
CA ALA A 151 -45.42 -16.25 59.17
C ALA A 151 -44.30 -17.32 59.24
N ALA A 152 -44.66 -18.56 59.58
CA ALA A 152 -43.69 -19.66 59.68
C ALA A 152 -43.21 -20.10 58.28
N VAL A 153 -41.88 -20.22 58.09
CA VAL A 153 -41.28 -20.74 56.86
C VAL A 153 -40.71 -22.15 57.03
N PRO A 154 -40.65 -22.97 55.95
CA PRO A 154 -39.96 -24.26 55.98
C PRO A 154 -38.53 -24.12 56.50
N THR A 155 -38.29 -24.69 57.68
CA THR A 155 -37.06 -24.49 58.45
C THR A 155 -36.34 -25.82 58.63
N THR A 156 -35.08 -25.88 58.21
CA THR A 156 -34.16 -26.98 58.49
C THR A 156 -33.41 -26.67 59.78
N PHE A 157 -33.62 -27.48 60.82
CA PHE A 157 -32.74 -27.50 61.97
C PHE A 157 -31.40 -28.14 61.59
N VAL A 158 -30.29 -27.44 61.80
CA VAL A 158 -28.94 -27.96 61.56
C VAL A 158 -28.25 -28.27 62.88
N SER A 159 -28.34 -27.37 63.86
CA SER A 159 -27.77 -27.56 65.20
C SER A 159 -28.44 -26.65 66.25
N ALA A 160 -28.06 -26.80 67.51
CA ALA A 160 -28.50 -25.90 68.60
C ALA A 160 -28.05 -24.43 68.43
N THR A 161 -27.21 -24.13 67.43
CA THR A 161 -26.72 -22.79 67.07
C THR A 161 -27.01 -22.39 65.62
N GLU A 162 -27.61 -23.27 64.80
CA GLU A 162 -27.84 -23.02 63.37
C GLU A 162 -29.19 -23.57 62.86
N LEU A 163 -29.98 -22.70 62.22
CA LEU A 163 -31.13 -23.05 61.39
C LEU A 163 -30.89 -22.57 59.95
N ARG A 164 -31.54 -23.19 58.97
CA ARG A 164 -31.55 -22.73 57.57
C ARG A 164 -32.96 -22.69 57.01
N PHE A 165 -33.25 -21.72 56.13
CA PHE A 165 -34.46 -21.67 55.31
C PHE A 165 -34.14 -21.13 53.92
N SER A 166 -34.96 -21.47 52.93
CA SER A 166 -34.86 -20.93 51.57
C SER A 166 -35.92 -19.86 51.34
N LEU A 167 -35.55 -18.74 50.74
CA LEU A 167 -36.44 -17.62 50.46
C LEU A 167 -36.26 -17.12 49.03
N LYS A 168 -37.34 -17.17 48.24
CA LYS A 168 -37.50 -16.40 47.01
C LYS A 168 -38.55 -15.31 47.28
N SER A 169 -38.10 -14.08 47.54
CA SER A 169 -39.01 -12.96 47.86
C SER A 169 -39.45 -12.21 46.61
N THR A 170 -40.74 -11.91 46.50
CA THR A 170 -41.32 -10.99 45.48
C THR A 170 -41.57 -9.59 46.05
N ALA A 171 -41.15 -9.33 47.29
CA ALA A 171 -41.33 -8.02 47.93
C ALA A 171 -40.43 -6.94 47.28
N ALA A 172 -40.83 -5.68 47.48
CA ALA A 172 -40.14 -4.54 46.90
C ALA A 172 -38.71 -4.37 47.46
N PRO A 173 -37.75 -3.89 46.64
CA PRO A 173 -36.43 -3.52 47.11
C PRO A 173 -36.51 -2.46 48.21
N GLY A 174 -35.77 -2.65 49.31
CA GLY A 174 -35.83 -1.82 50.50
C GLY A 174 -36.77 -2.33 51.60
N THR A 175 -37.65 -3.29 51.31
CA THR A 175 -38.43 -3.99 52.34
C THR A 175 -37.52 -4.66 53.37
N LYS A 176 -37.87 -4.55 54.66
CA LYS A 176 -37.15 -5.13 55.79
C LYS A 176 -38.03 -6.19 56.44
N LEU A 177 -37.72 -7.46 56.23
CA LEU A 177 -38.42 -8.58 56.88
C LEU A 177 -37.91 -8.76 58.31
N SER A 178 -38.83 -9.02 59.24
CA SER A 178 -38.55 -9.41 60.62
C SER A 178 -38.31 -10.92 60.69
N VAL A 179 -37.06 -11.33 60.95
CA VAL A 179 -36.71 -12.73 61.19
C VAL A 179 -36.74 -13.01 62.69
N VAL A 180 -37.59 -13.93 63.12
CA VAL A 180 -37.68 -14.40 64.51
C VAL A 180 -37.49 -15.92 64.52
N VAL A 181 -36.74 -16.44 65.49
CA VAL A 181 -36.73 -17.89 65.77
C VAL A 181 -37.73 -18.17 66.87
N GLU A 182 -38.65 -19.09 66.62
CA GLU A 182 -39.65 -19.54 67.58
C GLU A 182 -39.45 -21.02 67.93
N ILE A 183 -39.30 -21.30 69.23
CA ILE A 183 -39.47 -22.64 69.77
C ILE A 183 -40.96 -22.77 70.15
N PRO A 184 -41.73 -23.69 69.54
CA PRO A 184 -43.15 -23.86 69.83
C PRO A 184 -43.41 -24.42 71.23
N ASN A 185 -44.69 -24.47 71.61
CA ASN A 185 -45.15 -25.10 72.85
C ASN A 185 -44.79 -26.60 72.90
N PRO A 186 -44.62 -27.20 74.09
CA PRO A 186 -44.89 -26.61 75.42
C PRO A 186 -43.80 -25.64 75.90
N GLY A 187 -44.22 -24.55 76.56
CA GLY A 187 -43.30 -23.53 77.07
C GLY A 187 -42.64 -22.69 75.97
N ALA A 188 -43.43 -22.20 75.00
CA ALA A 188 -42.94 -21.48 73.82
C ALA A 188 -42.02 -20.29 74.16
N ALA A 189 -41.06 -20.04 73.26
CA ALA A 189 -40.14 -18.92 73.38
C ALA A 189 -39.70 -18.41 72.00
N GLN A 190 -39.72 -17.09 71.82
CA GLN A 190 -39.26 -16.40 70.61
C GLN A 190 -37.96 -15.63 70.87
N SER A 191 -37.19 -15.42 69.82
CA SER A 191 -36.03 -14.52 69.84
C SER A 191 -36.46 -13.06 69.71
N SER A 192 -35.56 -12.14 70.07
CA SER A 192 -35.62 -10.78 69.49
C SER A 192 -35.54 -10.88 67.96
N ALA A 193 -36.22 -9.99 67.26
CA ALA A 193 -36.19 -9.94 65.80
C ALA A 193 -34.81 -9.53 65.26
N LYS A 194 -34.41 -10.12 64.13
CA LYS A 194 -33.25 -9.72 63.33
C LYS A 194 -33.74 -9.33 61.94
N THR A 195 -33.31 -8.18 61.42
CA THR A 195 -33.74 -7.71 60.09
C THR A 195 -33.04 -8.47 58.96
N LEU A 196 -33.82 -8.94 57.99
CA LEU A 196 -33.36 -9.38 56.67
C LEU A 196 -33.82 -8.35 55.63
N SER A 197 -32.89 -7.78 54.87
CA SER A 197 -33.23 -6.73 53.88
C SER A 197 -33.47 -7.33 52.49
N ILE A 198 -34.57 -6.95 51.85
CA ILE A 198 -34.79 -7.21 50.42
C ILE A 198 -34.04 -6.16 49.61
N VAL A 199 -33.22 -6.60 48.68
CA VAL A 199 -32.49 -5.73 47.73
C VAL A 199 -32.93 -6.02 46.30
N ALA A 200 -32.70 -5.08 45.39
CA ALA A 200 -33.13 -5.20 43.99
C ALA A 200 -32.56 -6.46 43.31
N PRO A 201 -33.17 -6.96 42.21
CA PRO A 201 -32.63 -8.07 41.44
C PRO A 201 -31.16 -7.87 41.09
N VAL A 202 -30.40 -8.97 40.97
CA VAL A 202 -29.02 -8.90 40.50
C VAL A 202 -29.01 -8.30 39.10
N ALA A 203 -28.21 -7.27 38.87
CA ALA A 203 -28.09 -6.64 37.56
C ALA A 203 -26.61 -6.47 37.20
N VAL A 204 -26.29 -6.93 35.99
CA VAL A 204 -24.95 -6.84 35.39
C VAL A 204 -24.92 -5.65 34.44
N SER A 205 -23.78 -5.00 34.28
CA SER A 205 -23.48 -4.15 33.12
C SER A 205 -22.09 -4.46 32.55
N VAL A 206 -21.91 -4.25 31.24
CA VAL A 206 -20.64 -4.39 30.53
C VAL A 206 -20.26 -3.06 29.88
N SER A 207 -19.02 -2.60 30.11
CA SER A 207 -18.51 -1.34 29.55
C SER A 207 -17.14 -1.52 28.87
N PRO A 208 -16.94 -1.05 27.62
CA PRO A 208 -17.92 -0.37 26.78
C PRO A 208 -18.96 -1.33 26.17
N SER A 209 -20.20 -0.87 25.98
CA SER A 209 -21.28 -1.67 25.36
C SER A 209 -21.13 -1.85 23.84
N ARG A 210 -20.23 -1.10 23.19
CA ARG A 210 -19.85 -1.27 21.78
C ARG A 210 -18.36 -1.05 21.58
N LYS A 211 -17.75 -1.82 20.66
CA LYS A 211 -16.35 -1.62 20.26
C LYS A 211 -16.11 -2.06 18.81
N THR A 212 -15.28 -1.31 18.09
CA THR A 212 -14.66 -1.81 16.83
C THR A 212 -13.23 -2.25 17.13
N LEU A 213 -12.87 -3.47 16.73
CA LEU A 213 -11.53 -4.05 16.86
C LEU A 213 -11.06 -4.61 15.52
N ARG A 214 -9.74 -4.64 15.29
CA ARG A 214 -9.13 -5.39 14.18
C ARG A 214 -8.75 -6.80 14.65
N GLY A 215 -8.82 -7.78 13.75
CA GLY A 215 -8.44 -9.17 14.07
C GLY A 215 -7.04 -9.27 14.69
N GLY A 216 -6.91 -10.04 15.78
CA GLY A 216 -5.69 -10.15 16.59
C GLY A 216 -5.51 -9.05 17.66
N ALA A 217 -6.32 -7.99 17.68
CA ALA A 217 -6.27 -6.97 18.74
C ALA A 217 -7.08 -7.39 19.99
N SER A 218 -6.67 -6.94 21.16
CA SER A 218 -7.36 -7.17 22.43
C SER A 218 -7.96 -5.89 23.01
N HIS A 219 -9.01 -6.02 23.84
CA HIS A 219 -9.57 -4.91 24.62
C HIS A 219 -10.26 -5.40 25.90
N ASP A 220 -10.13 -4.62 26.95
CA ASP A 220 -10.68 -4.89 28.29
C ASP A 220 -12.14 -4.45 28.36
N PHE A 221 -13.05 -5.38 28.63
CA PHE A 221 -14.46 -5.11 28.89
C PHE A 221 -14.75 -5.26 30.38
N ASN A 222 -15.14 -4.17 31.02
CA ASN A 222 -15.38 -4.12 32.45
C ASN A 222 -16.79 -4.60 32.76
N SER A 223 -16.94 -5.71 33.48
CA SER A 223 -18.22 -6.15 34.05
C SER A 223 -18.45 -5.55 35.44
N SER A 224 -19.64 -5.01 35.70
CA SER A 224 -20.08 -4.62 37.05
C SER A 224 -21.30 -5.43 37.46
N VAL A 225 -21.24 -6.07 38.64
CA VAL A 225 -22.39 -6.77 39.24
C VAL A 225 -22.93 -5.95 40.40
N SER A 226 -24.13 -5.41 40.23
CA SER A 226 -24.85 -4.64 41.24
C SER A 226 -25.76 -5.52 42.10
N ASN A 227 -26.22 -4.97 43.23
CA ASN A 227 -27.20 -5.55 44.18
C ASN A 227 -26.85 -6.88 44.87
N ASN A 228 -25.81 -7.62 44.46
CA ASN A 228 -25.30 -8.81 45.17
C ASN A 228 -23.90 -8.57 45.77
N ALA A 229 -23.51 -9.37 46.76
CA ALA A 229 -22.18 -9.36 47.36
C ALA A 229 -21.14 -10.12 46.51
N ASN A 230 -21.54 -11.22 45.86
CA ASN A 230 -20.73 -11.90 44.87
C ASN A 230 -20.66 -11.02 43.60
N LYS A 231 -19.44 -10.72 43.14
CA LYS A 231 -19.17 -9.85 41.99
C LYS A 231 -18.77 -10.60 40.72
N ASP A 232 -18.63 -11.92 40.80
CA ASP A 232 -18.16 -12.74 39.70
C ASP A 232 -19.16 -12.82 38.54
N VAL A 233 -18.59 -12.86 37.33
CA VAL A 233 -19.28 -13.24 36.10
C VAL A 233 -18.61 -14.44 35.43
N ASP A 234 -19.39 -15.15 34.62
CA ASP A 234 -18.87 -16.01 33.54
C ASP A 234 -18.98 -15.24 32.21
N TRP A 235 -17.90 -15.23 31.43
CA TRP A 235 -17.82 -14.55 30.13
C TRP A 235 -18.06 -15.51 28.95
N PHE A 236 -18.77 -15.03 27.92
CA PHE A 236 -19.11 -15.77 26.72
C PHE A 236 -18.94 -14.91 25.45
N VAL A 237 -18.48 -15.50 24.34
CA VAL A 237 -18.48 -14.87 23.00
C VAL A 237 -19.44 -15.64 22.10
N ASN A 238 -20.46 -14.98 21.55
CA ASN A 238 -21.58 -15.62 20.82
C ASN A 238 -22.14 -16.87 21.55
N ASN A 239 -22.33 -16.76 22.87
CA ASN A 239 -22.75 -17.83 23.79
C ASN A 239 -21.76 -19.01 23.99
N VAL A 240 -20.54 -18.96 23.46
CA VAL A 240 -19.45 -19.89 23.80
C VAL A 240 -18.69 -19.37 25.01
N LYS A 241 -18.67 -20.12 26.13
CA LYS A 241 -17.97 -19.71 27.37
C LYS A 241 -16.47 -19.58 27.11
N GLY A 242 -15.88 -18.42 27.41
CA GLY A 242 -14.49 -18.08 27.08
C GLY A 242 -14.18 -17.86 25.60
N GLY A 243 -15.16 -18.03 24.69
CA GLY A 243 -14.97 -17.92 23.25
C GLY A 243 -14.18 -19.08 22.62
N ASN A 244 -13.67 -18.88 21.40
CA ASN A 244 -12.83 -19.86 20.68
C ASN A 244 -12.02 -19.19 19.56
N ALA A 245 -11.12 -19.94 18.91
CA ALA A 245 -10.21 -19.42 17.88
C ALA A 245 -10.88 -18.80 16.62
N ALA A 246 -12.16 -19.09 16.35
CA ALA A 246 -12.91 -18.53 15.22
C ALA A 246 -13.80 -17.32 15.59
N LEU A 247 -14.09 -17.14 16.89
CA LEU A 247 -14.90 -16.04 17.43
C LEU A 247 -14.07 -15.00 18.19
N GLY A 248 -12.83 -15.33 18.52
CA GLY A 248 -12.05 -14.66 19.55
C GLY A 248 -12.32 -15.26 20.93
N THR A 249 -11.39 -15.01 21.85
CA THR A 249 -11.42 -15.54 23.22
C THR A 249 -11.58 -14.41 24.22
N VAL A 250 -12.17 -14.70 25.38
CA VAL A 250 -12.25 -13.78 26.52
C VAL A 250 -11.79 -14.50 27.79
N ASP A 251 -10.97 -13.82 28.59
CA ASP A 251 -10.45 -14.36 29.84
C ASP A 251 -11.41 -14.14 31.03
N ALA A 252 -10.95 -14.45 32.24
CA ALA A 252 -11.74 -14.25 33.46
C ALA A 252 -11.87 -12.76 33.89
N ALA A 253 -10.97 -11.89 33.42
CA ALA A 253 -10.97 -10.46 33.73
C ALA A 253 -11.84 -9.64 32.76
N GLY A 254 -12.25 -10.22 31.63
CA GLY A 254 -13.04 -9.55 30.58
C GLY A 254 -12.18 -9.03 29.42
N VAL A 255 -10.92 -9.42 29.33
CA VAL A 255 -10.05 -9.08 28.20
C VAL A 255 -10.43 -9.95 27.00
N TYR A 256 -11.12 -9.35 26.03
CA TYR A 256 -11.47 -10.02 24.77
C TYR A 256 -10.35 -9.84 23.74
N THR A 257 -9.91 -10.93 23.12
CA THR A 257 -8.95 -10.97 22.03
C THR A 257 -9.64 -11.37 20.73
N ALA A 258 -9.63 -10.50 19.73
CA ALA A 258 -10.21 -10.75 18.42
C ALA A 258 -9.44 -11.83 17.65
N PRO A 259 -10.12 -12.71 16.89
CA PRO A 259 -9.45 -13.72 16.09
C PRO A 259 -8.75 -13.07 14.88
N VAL A 260 -7.61 -13.62 14.43
CA VAL A 260 -6.87 -13.09 13.27
C VAL A 260 -7.67 -13.27 11.97
N LEU A 261 -8.36 -14.40 11.84
CA LEU A 261 -9.40 -14.62 10.84
C LEU A 261 -10.76 -14.29 11.47
N ILE A 262 -11.34 -13.17 11.06
CA ILE A 262 -12.64 -12.72 11.58
C ILE A 262 -13.79 -13.56 10.99
N PRO A 263 -14.88 -13.79 11.75
CA PRO A 263 -16.06 -14.47 11.23
C PRO A 263 -16.76 -13.65 10.15
N ALA A 264 -17.41 -14.32 9.20
CA ALA A 264 -18.10 -13.70 8.06
C ALA A 264 -19.26 -12.76 8.43
N SER A 265 -19.71 -12.76 9.69
CA SER A 265 -20.66 -11.78 10.24
C SER A 265 -20.07 -10.36 10.36
N GLY A 266 -18.74 -10.21 10.40
CA GLY A 266 -18.09 -8.94 10.73
C GLY A 266 -18.33 -8.47 12.17
N SER A 267 -18.93 -9.30 13.03
CA SER A 267 -19.21 -8.97 14.44
C SER A 267 -19.37 -10.20 15.33
N VAL A 268 -19.16 -9.98 16.64
CA VAL A 268 -19.50 -10.92 17.72
C VAL A 268 -20.14 -10.17 18.89
N VAL A 269 -20.92 -10.88 19.71
CA VAL A 269 -21.50 -10.39 20.96
C VAL A 269 -20.72 -10.99 22.13
N LEU A 270 -20.11 -10.14 22.94
CA LEU A 270 -19.53 -10.50 24.22
C LEU A 270 -20.63 -10.41 25.30
N LYS A 271 -20.72 -11.40 26.20
CA LYS A 271 -21.75 -11.48 27.25
C LYS A 271 -21.12 -11.80 28.60
N ALA A 272 -21.46 -11.03 29.62
CA ALA A 272 -21.16 -11.33 31.02
C ALA A 272 -22.42 -11.84 31.72
N VAL A 273 -22.35 -12.99 32.39
CA VAL A 273 -23.46 -13.61 33.14
C VAL A 273 -23.07 -13.69 34.61
N SER A 274 -23.90 -13.21 35.55
CA SER A 274 -23.55 -13.26 36.97
C SER A 274 -23.50 -14.69 37.51
N LYS A 275 -22.47 -15.01 38.30
CA LYS A 275 -22.43 -16.28 39.07
C LYS A 275 -23.39 -16.27 40.27
N ALA A 276 -23.94 -15.11 40.65
CA ALA A 276 -24.93 -14.99 41.72
C ALA A 276 -26.36 -15.28 41.24
N ASP A 277 -26.66 -14.91 39.99
CA ASP A 277 -27.93 -15.21 39.32
C ASP A 277 -27.68 -15.36 37.81
N PRO A 278 -27.69 -16.59 37.25
CA PRO A 278 -27.46 -16.82 35.83
C PRO A 278 -28.50 -16.21 34.89
N ARG A 279 -29.62 -15.65 35.41
CA ARG A 279 -30.58 -14.85 34.62
C ARG A 279 -30.09 -13.42 34.39
N ALA A 280 -29.22 -12.92 35.26
CA ALA A 280 -28.68 -11.57 35.19
C ALA A 280 -27.44 -11.54 34.28
N SER A 281 -27.56 -10.84 33.15
CA SER A 281 -26.48 -10.70 32.17
C SER A 281 -26.60 -9.42 31.36
N ASP A 282 -25.47 -8.90 30.90
CA ASP A 282 -25.41 -7.80 29.93
C ASP A 282 -24.40 -8.12 28.81
N THR A 283 -24.47 -7.39 27.70
CA THR A 283 -23.76 -7.68 26.45
C THR A 283 -23.09 -6.46 25.83
N ALA A 284 -21.89 -6.65 25.29
CA ALA A 284 -21.23 -5.69 24.42
C ALA A 284 -21.17 -6.21 22.97
N GLU A 285 -21.45 -5.33 22.01
CA GLU A 285 -21.36 -5.62 20.58
C GLU A 285 -19.97 -5.26 20.05
N ILE A 286 -19.26 -6.24 19.48
CA ILE A 286 -17.91 -6.08 18.96
C ILE A 286 -17.95 -6.19 17.43
N THR A 287 -17.81 -5.06 16.74
CA THR A 287 -17.58 -5.02 15.30
C THR A 287 -16.13 -5.41 15.01
N LEU A 288 -15.93 -6.39 14.14
CA LEU A 288 -14.62 -6.91 13.76
C LEU A 288 -14.24 -6.42 12.36
N GLN A 289 -13.08 -5.81 12.27
CA GLN A 289 -12.42 -5.44 11.03
C GLN A 289 -11.26 -6.41 10.75
N HIS A 290 -10.89 -6.58 9.48
CA HIS A 290 -9.69 -7.32 9.15
C HIS A 290 -8.45 -6.67 9.78
N PRO A 291 -7.40 -7.43 10.16
CA PRO A 291 -6.10 -6.84 10.49
C PRO A 291 -5.60 -5.95 9.34
N VAL A 292 -4.71 -4.99 9.63
CA VAL A 292 -3.97 -4.31 8.56
C VAL A 292 -2.92 -5.29 8.04
N PRO A 293 -2.89 -5.64 6.75
CA PRO A 293 -1.93 -6.61 6.24
C PRO A 293 -0.53 -5.98 6.21
N VAL A 294 0.50 -6.77 6.52
CA VAL A 294 1.91 -6.34 6.48
C VAL A 294 2.69 -7.27 5.55
N LEU A 295 3.50 -6.70 4.66
CA LEU A 295 4.44 -7.45 3.83
C LEU A 295 5.84 -7.43 4.45
N THR A 296 6.43 -8.61 4.65
CA THR A 296 7.77 -8.76 5.22
C THR A 296 8.78 -9.22 4.18
N SER A 297 8.41 -10.13 3.28
CA SER A 297 9.29 -10.59 2.20
C SER A 297 8.52 -11.23 1.04
N ALA A 298 9.20 -11.43 -0.08
CA ALA A 298 8.72 -12.25 -1.18
C ALA A 298 9.88 -13.11 -1.74
N ALA A 299 9.58 -14.33 -2.15
CA ALA A 299 10.56 -15.32 -2.62
C ALA A 299 10.11 -15.92 -3.97
N PRO A 300 10.91 -15.87 -5.05
CA PRO A 300 12.24 -15.23 -5.14
C PRO A 300 12.16 -13.70 -5.00
N GLY A 301 13.23 -13.08 -4.49
CA GLY A 301 13.29 -11.63 -4.23
C GLY A 301 13.34 -10.74 -5.48
N ALA A 302 13.45 -11.33 -6.67
CA ALA A 302 13.35 -10.70 -7.98
C ALA A 302 12.72 -11.72 -8.95
N ILE A 303 12.06 -11.24 -10.01
CA ILE A 303 11.35 -12.09 -10.97
C ILE A 303 11.79 -11.81 -12.42
N PRO A 304 11.65 -12.79 -13.33
CA PRO A 304 11.82 -12.54 -14.76
C PRO A 304 10.64 -11.74 -15.33
N ALA A 305 10.89 -10.95 -16.36
CA ALA A 305 9.88 -10.57 -17.33
C ALA A 305 9.44 -11.84 -18.10
N GLY A 306 8.14 -12.08 -18.16
CA GLY A 306 7.55 -13.37 -18.56
C GLY A 306 6.87 -14.08 -17.39
N ASN A 307 6.77 -15.41 -17.46
CA ASN A 307 6.11 -16.24 -16.45
C ASN A 307 6.90 -16.27 -15.13
N PHE A 308 6.21 -16.09 -14.00
CA PHE A 308 6.80 -16.20 -12.67
C PHE A 308 5.86 -16.87 -11.65
N THR A 309 6.45 -17.26 -10.52
CA THR A 309 5.75 -17.65 -9.29
C THR A 309 6.44 -16.94 -8.14
N LEU A 310 5.66 -16.44 -7.17
CA LEU A 310 6.16 -15.67 -6.04
C LEU A 310 5.42 -16.10 -4.76
N THR A 311 6.17 -16.50 -3.73
CA THR A 311 5.63 -16.75 -2.38
C THR A 311 5.81 -15.48 -1.55
N ILE A 312 4.71 -14.91 -1.10
CA ILE A 312 4.64 -13.68 -0.31
C ILE A 312 4.51 -14.05 1.16
N THR A 313 5.36 -13.47 2.02
CA THR A 313 5.36 -13.71 3.47
C THR A 313 5.14 -12.41 4.23
N GLY A 314 4.32 -12.47 5.27
CA GLY A 314 3.95 -11.32 6.08
C GLY A 314 3.00 -11.68 7.22
N SER A 315 2.06 -10.80 7.52
CA SER A 315 1.05 -11.03 8.55
C SER A 315 -0.27 -10.33 8.27
N GLY A 316 -1.35 -10.83 8.89
CA GLY A 316 -2.68 -10.23 8.80
C GLY A 316 -3.35 -10.39 7.44
N PHE A 317 -3.08 -11.45 6.67
CA PHE A 317 -3.72 -11.67 5.37
C PHE A 317 -5.12 -12.28 5.54
N ALA A 318 -6.16 -11.56 5.11
CA ALA A 318 -7.53 -12.09 5.03
C ALA A 318 -7.62 -13.23 4.00
N GLN A 319 -8.53 -14.19 4.20
CA GLN A 319 -8.70 -15.33 3.29
C GLN A 319 -9.10 -14.90 1.86
N SER A 320 -9.79 -13.77 1.74
CA SER A 320 -10.18 -13.09 0.51
C SER A 320 -9.29 -11.89 0.16
N ALA A 321 -8.06 -11.83 0.70
CA ALA A 321 -7.10 -10.77 0.38
C ALA A 321 -6.64 -10.84 -1.08
N ARG A 322 -6.53 -9.67 -1.71
CA ARG A 322 -6.06 -9.51 -3.09
C ARG A 322 -4.58 -9.07 -3.10
N VAL A 323 -3.81 -9.58 -4.06
CA VAL A 323 -2.47 -9.04 -4.37
C VAL A 323 -2.55 -8.05 -5.53
N GLN A 324 -1.82 -6.94 -5.43
CA GLN A 324 -1.47 -6.09 -6.57
C GLN A 324 0.02 -6.21 -6.90
N PHE A 325 0.33 -6.19 -8.19
CA PHE A 325 1.66 -6.14 -8.76
C PHE A 325 1.75 -5.03 -9.82
N GLY A 326 2.70 -4.10 -9.67
CA GLY A 326 2.81 -2.92 -10.55
C GLY A 326 1.61 -1.95 -10.48
N GLY A 327 0.75 -2.10 -9.46
CA GLY A 327 -0.53 -1.40 -9.34
C GLY A 327 -1.74 -2.13 -9.97
N ALA A 328 -1.53 -3.26 -10.65
CA ALA A 328 -2.60 -4.07 -11.24
C ALA A 328 -2.88 -5.33 -10.41
N ASP A 329 -4.12 -5.82 -10.46
CA ASP A 329 -4.57 -7.08 -9.87
C ASP A 329 -3.76 -8.27 -10.42
N ILE A 330 -3.38 -9.22 -9.55
CA ILE A 330 -2.74 -10.47 -9.99
C ILE A 330 -3.36 -11.70 -9.33
N ALA A 331 -3.43 -12.79 -10.09
CA ALA A 331 -3.94 -14.07 -9.62
C ALA A 331 -3.11 -14.59 -8.43
N SER A 332 -3.81 -14.91 -7.34
CA SER A 332 -3.20 -15.28 -6.06
C SER A 332 -3.98 -16.38 -5.35
N THR A 333 -3.28 -17.20 -4.59
CA THR A 333 -3.83 -18.26 -3.73
C THR A 333 -3.45 -17.95 -2.29
N TRP A 334 -4.42 -17.65 -1.45
CA TRP A 334 -4.22 -17.53 -0.02
C TRP A 334 -3.82 -18.89 0.56
N ILE A 335 -2.77 -18.92 1.38
CA ILE A 335 -2.26 -20.15 2.02
C ILE A 335 -2.49 -20.10 3.54
N SER A 336 -2.26 -18.94 4.15
CA SER A 336 -2.45 -18.71 5.59
C SER A 336 -2.57 -17.21 5.88
N PRO A 337 -2.90 -16.79 7.12
CA PRO A 337 -2.83 -15.38 7.54
C PRO A 337 -1.43 -14.73 7.46
N THR A 338 -0.39 -15.50 7.12
CA THR A 338 1.00 -15.07 6.98
C THR A 338 1.61 -15.37 5.61
N GLN A 339 0.90 -16.06 4.71
CA GLN A 339 1.42 -16.47 3.41
C GLN A 339 0.36 -16.45 2.29
N ILE A 340 0.74 -15.86 1.14
CA ILE A 340 0.00 -15.91 -0.12
C ILE A 340 0.96 -16.37 -1.22
N ARG A 341 0.50 -17.22 -2.14
CA ARG A 341 1.25 -17.58 -3.36
C ARG A 341 0.66 -16.83 -4.56
N VAL A 342 1.51 -16.36 -5.46
CA VAL A 342 1.16 -15.66 -6.70
C VAL A 342 1.77 -16.41 -7.88
N GLN A 343 1.04 -16.45 -9.00
CA GLN A 343 1.52 -16.96 -10.27
C GLN A 343 0.94 -16.10 -11.40
N GLY A 344 1.76 -15.74 -12.39
CA GLY A 344 1.32 -14.91 -13.50
C GLY A 344 2.46 -14.49 -14.43
N THR A 345 2.20 -13.46 -15.22
CA THR A 345 3.15 -12.86 -16.18
C THR A 345 3.52 -11.45 -15.76
N ALA A 346 4.82 -11.13 -15.75
CA ALA A 346 5.31 -9.76 -15.58
C ALA A 346 5.76 -9.19 -16.93
N ALA A 347 5.17 -8.09 -17.36
CA ALA A 347 5.76 -7.27 -18.43
C ALA A 347 6.96 -6.48 -17.89
N PRO A 348 7.96 -6.12 -18.72
CA PRO A 348 8.99 -5.15 -18.33
C PRO A 348 8.38 -3.82 -17.88
N VAL A 349 8.76 -3.34 -16.69
CA VAL A 349 8.20 -2.11 -16.09
C VAL A 349 9.19 -0.94 -16.15
N ALA A 350 8.67 0.29 -16.21
CA ALA A 350 9.48 1.50 -16.12
C ALA A 350 10.31 1.50 -14.82
N GLY A 351 11.64 1.64 -14.97
CA GLY A 351 12.59 1.59 -13.87
C GLY A 351 12.98 0.19 -13.37
N GLY A 352 12.44 -0.89 -13.97
CA GLY A 352 12.78 -2.28 -13.60
C GLY A 352 12.36 -2.69 -12.18
N LEU A 353 11.57 -1.87 -11.48
CA LEU A 353 11.05 -2.14 -10.13
C LEU A 353 9.52 -2.10 -10.16
N ALA A 354 8.86 -3.15 -9.70
CA ALA A 354 7.41 -3.23 -9.55
C ALA A 354 7.01 -3.21 -8.07
N ALA A 355 5.98 -2.45 -7.72
CA ALA A 355 5.39 -2.48 -6.39
C ALA A 355 4.54 -3.75 -6.21
N LEU A 356 4.76 -4.46 -5.11
CA LEU A 356 3.92 -5.55 -4.61
C LEU A 356 3.18 -5.06 -3.36
N THR A 357 1.86 -5.21 -3.32
CA THR A 357 1.01 -4.90 -2.15
C THR A 357 -0.05 -5.98 -1.95
N VAL A 358 -0.47 -6.17 -0.69
CA VAL A 358 -1.63 -6.99 -0.32
C VAL A 358 -2.73 -6.08 0.21
N LEU A 359 -3.98 -6.36 -0.18
CA LEU A 359 -5.15 -5.62 0.23
C LEU A 359 -6.16 -6.58 0.86
N ASN A 360 -6.51 -6.31 2.12
CA ASN A 360 -7.65 -6.93 2.78
C ASN A 360 -8.93 -6.19 2.37
N PRO A 361 -10.03 -6.92 2.10
CA PRO A 361 -11.33 -6.33 1.80
C PRO A 361 -11.99 -5.74 3.06
N ASP A 362 -13.21 -5.22 2.91
CA ASP A 362 -14.06 -4.88 4.06
C ASP A 362 -14.60 -6.14 4.75
N PRO A 363 -14.91 -6.08 6.07
CA PRO A 363 -14.95 -4.87 6.91
C PRO A 363 -13.57 -4.34 7.33
N GLY A 364 -13.38 -3.02 7.17
CA GLY A 364 -12.15 -2.32 7.52
C GLY A 364 -11.05 -2.44 6.47
N ALA A 365 -11.41 -2.36 5.18
CA ALA A 365 -10.50 -2.52 4.05
C ALA A 365 -9.18 -1.75 4.23
N SER A 366 -8.06 -2.40 3.91
CA SER A 366 -6.72 -1.84 4.14
C SER A 366 -5.67 -2.48 3.24
N ALA A 367 -4.68 -1.68 2.84
CA ALA A 367 -3.55 -2.11 2.04
C ALA A 367 -2.26 -2.13 2.87
N SER A 368 -1.34 -3.02 2.50
CA SER A 368 -0.05 -3.17 3.16
C SER A 368 0.93 -2.03 2.86
N ASN A 369 2.08 -2.07 3.54
CA ASN A 369 3.30 -1.49 2.98
C ASN A 369 3.61 -2.13 1.61
N SER A 370 4.21 -1.36 0.71
CA SER A 370 4.69 -1.86 -0.58
C SER A 370 6.05 -2.54 -0.41
N LEU A 371 6.27 -3.66 -1.12
CA LEU A 371 7.60 -4.24 -1.34
C LEU A 371 8.00 -4.01 -2.80
N ALA A 372 9.23 -3.58 -3.06
CA ALA A 372 9.73 -3.42 -4.42
C ALA A 372 10.35 -4.74 -4.92
N ILE A 373 9.80 -5.27 -6.02
CA ILE A 373 10.29 -6.48 -6.67
C ILE A 373 10.99 -6.08 -7.98
N PRO A 374 12.29 -6.37 -8.14
CA PRO A 374 12.95 -6.18 -9.42
C PRO A 374 12.39 -7.11 -10.49
N VAL A 375 12.00 -6.54 -11.63
CA VAL A 375 11.60 -7.24 -12.85
C VAL A 375 12.80 -7.20 -13.80
N LYS A 376 13.49 -8.33 -13.91
CA LYS A 376 14.72 -8.50 -14.71
C LYS A 376 14.42 -9.26 -16.00
N PRO A 377 15.23 -9.13 -17.08
CA PRO A 377 15.16 -10.11 -18.17
C PRO A 377 15.54 -11.51 -17.65
N ALA A 378 15.06 -12.56 -18.32
CA ALA A 378 15.32 -13.96 -17.91
C ALA A 378 16.83 -14.35 -17.95
N ARG A 379 17.64 -13.54 -18.64
CA ARG A 379 19.11 -13.58 -18.64
C ARG A 379 19.61 -12.13 -18.69
N GLU A 380 20.57 -11.77 -17.86
CA GLU A 380 21.24 -10.47 -17.92
C GLU A 380 22.61 -10.62 -18.60
N SER A 381 22.69 -10.21 -19.88
CA SER A 381 23.91 -10.19 -20.69
C SER A 381 24.63 -8.82 -20.63
N MET A 382 23.96 -7.76 -20.17
CA MET A 382 24.56 -6.46 -19.85
C MET A 382 23.79 -5.72 -18.75
N SER A 383 24.39 -4.65 -18.20
CA SER A 383 23.76 -3.81 -17.18
C SER A 383 22.68 -2.88 -17.76
N LEU A 384 21.74 -2.48 -16.90
CA LEU A 384 20.69 -1.50 -17.21
C LEU A 384 21.28 -0.22 -17.84
N SER A 385 22.33 0.34 -17.23
CA SER A 385 22.93 1.59 -17.69
C SER A 385 23.57 1.47 -19.07
N ALA A 386 24.16 0.32 -19.41
CA ALA A 386 24.73 0.08 -20.74
C ALA A 386 23.63 -0.06 -21.80
N ALA A 387 22.55 -0.79 -21.48
CA ALA A 387 21.40 -0.94 -22.36
C ALA A 387 20.72 0.40 -22.65
N CYS A 388 20.44 1.20 -21.60
CA CYS A 388 19.79 2.49 -21.77
C CYS A 388 20.65 3.49 -22.58
N ARG A 389 21.98 3.55 -22.38
CA ARG A 389 22.85 4.43 -23.19
C ARG A 389 22.80 4.06 -24.68
N LEU A 390 22.98 2.78 -25.01
CA LEU A 390 22.96 2.35 -26.42
C LEU A 390 21.59 2.67 -27.04
N LEU A 391 20.49 2.46 -26.32
CA LEU A 391 19.14 2.81 -26.80
C LEU A 391 18.95 4.32 -27.00
N GLU A 392 19.49 5.19 -26.16
CA GLU A 392 19.41 6.64 -26.35
C GLU A 392 20.11 7.12 -27.63
N GLN A 393 21.24 6.50 -28.00
CA GLN A 393 22.00 6.84 -29.20
C GLN A 393 21.41 6.17 -30.46
N ALA A 394 20.98 4.91 -30.32
CA ALA A 394 20.53 4.05 -31.42
C ALA A 394 19.02 4.11 -31.71
N THR A 395 18.19 4.75 -30.89
CA THR A 395 16.72 4.76 -31.03
C THR A 395 16.13 6.13 -30.71
N TRP A 396 14.79 6.23 -30.66
CA TRP A 396 14.10 7.40 -30.11
C TRP A 396 14.15 7.50 -28.57
N GLY A 397 14.74 6.51 -27.90
CA GLY A 397 14.93 6.44 -26.45
C GLY A 397 14.59 5.04 -25.90
N PRO A 398 15.05 4.70 -24.69
CA PRO A 398 14.73 3.43 -24.05
C PRO A 398 13.23 3.33 -23.70
N SER A 399 12.60 2.22 -24.07
CA SER A 399 11.36 1.72 -23.44
C SER A 399 11.66 0.49 -22.57
N PRO A 400 10.85 0.17 -21.55
CA PRO A 400 11.09 -0.99 -20.68
C PRO A 400 11.26 -2.31 -21.44
N ALA A 401 10.45 -2.51 -22.50
CA ALA A 401 10.55 -3.67 -23.37
C ALA A 401 11.89 -3.71 -24.14
N SER A 402 12.31 -2.59 -24.75
CA SER A 402 13.59 -2.52 -25.47
C SER A 402 14.80 -2.68 -24.56
N VAL A 403 14.74 -2.17 -23.32
CA VAL A 403 15.77 -2.34 -22.30
C VAL A 403 15.91 -3.80 -21.91
N ALA A 404 14.81 -4.47 -21.56
CA ALA A 404 14.83 -5.89 -21.21
C ALA A 404 15.32 -6.78 -22.37
N LEU A 405 14.87 -6.50 -23.60
CA LEU A 405 15.30 -7.21 -24.81
C LEU A 405 16.81 -7.06 -25.06
N LEU A 406 17.33 -5.83 -25.01
CA LEU A 406 18.76 -5.55 -25.20
C LEU A 406 19.61 -6.13 -24.06
N GLN A 407 19.17 -6.03 -22.81
CA GLN A 407 19.84 -6.69 -21.69
C GLN A 407 19.87 -8.21 -21.83
N GLN A 408 18.86 -8.83 -22.45
CA GLN A 408 18.83 -10.27 -22.71
C GLN A 408 19.76 -10.68 -23.87
N MET A 409 19.68 -9.98 -25.00
CA MET A 409 20.36 -10.36 -26.25
C MET A 409 21.83 -9.95 -26.33
N GLY A 410 22.22 -8.85 -25.69
CA GLY A 410 23.52 -8.21 -25.90
C GLY A 410 23.53 -7.31 -27.15
N GLY A 411 24.46 -6.33 -27.17
CA GLY A 411 24.44 -5.23 -28.14
C GLY A 411 24.64 -5.66 -29.59
N SER A 412 25.55 -6.61 -29.84
CA SER A 412 25.86 -7.06 -31.21
C SER A 412 24.66 -7.73 -31.87
N ALA A 413 24.04 -8.70 -31.18
CA ALA A 413 22.85 -9.40 -31.67
C ALA A 413 21.64 -8.47 -31.83
N TRP A 414 21.47 -7.49 -30.93
CA TRP A 414 20.44 -6.47 -31.07
C TRP A 414 20.69 -5.53 -32.26
N LEU A 415 21.94 -5.12 -32.54
CA LEU A 415 22.26 -4.37 -33.75
C LEU A 415 21.99 -5.17 -35.02
N ASP A 416 22.37 -6.46 -35.09
CA ASP A 416 22.09 -7.29 -36.26
C ASP A 416 20.57 -7.47 -36.47
N GLN A 417 19.79 -7.65 -35.40
CA GLN A 417 18.31 -7.64 -35.45
C GLN A 417 17.79 -6.30 -35.99
N GLN A 418 18.28 -5.16 -35.50
CA GLN A 418 17.86 -3.83 -35.93
C GLN A 418 18.24 -3.51 -37.39
N PHE A 419 19.39 -3.99 -37.87
CA PHE A 419 19.76 -3.88 -39.29
C PHE A 419 18.92 -4.78 -40.20
N ALA A 420 18.44 -5.92 -39.69
CA ALA A 420 17.55 -6.83 -40.41
C ALA A 420 16.06 -6.40 -40.35
N ALA A 421 15.68 -5.52 -39.42
CA ALA A 421 14.30 -5.07 -39.25
C ALA A 421 13.75 -4.40 -40.53
N PRO A 422 12.55 -4.77 -40.99
CA PRO A 422 11.94 -4.20 -42.20
C PRO A 422 11.59 -2.71 -41.99
N PRO A 423 11.65 -1.88 -43.05
CA PRO A 423 11.37 -0.45 -42.93
C PRO A 423 9.90 -0.16 -42.62
N SER A 424 9.64 0.73 -41.64
CA SER A 424 8.32 1.30 -41.38
C SER A 424 7.83 2.13 -42.59
N THR A 425 6.95 1.55 -43.40
CA THR A 425 6.46 2.12 -44.68
C THR A 425 5.47 3.27 -44.46
N PHE A 426 5.86 4.53 -44.73
CA PHE A 426 4.89 5.64 -44.68
C PHE A 426 3.78 5.39 -45.72
N PRO A 427 2.49 5.41 -45.36
CA PRO A 427 1.40 5.15 -46.30
C PRO A 427 1.20 6.36 -47.22
N ASP A 428 0.54 6.15 -48.35
CA ASP A 428 0.25 7.19 -49.34
C ASP A 428 -0.74 8.26 -48.81
N PRO A 429 -0.80 9.44 -49.45
CA PRO A 429 -1.81 10.47 -49.20
C PRO A 429 -3.24 9.93 -49.41
N ILE A 430 -4.21 10.58 -48.77
CA ILE A 430 -5.63 10.37 -49.09
C ILE A 430 -5.99 11.08 -50.41
N ASP A 431 -5.49 12.32 -50.57
CA ASP A 431 -5.61 13.13 -51.79
C ASP A 431 -4.43 14.12 -51.90
N THR A 432 -4.32 14.82 -53.02
CA THR A 432 -3.18 15.71 -53.31
C THR A 432 -3.16 17.02 -52.52
N SER A 433 -4.26 17.43 -51.90
CA SER A 433 -4.33 18.63 -51.04
C SER A 433 -4.23 18.32 -49.54
N GLU A 434 -3.98 17.06 -49.17
CA GLU A 434 -3.68 16.69 -47.79
C GLU A 434 -2.35 17.32 -47.33
N GLY A 435 -2.38 18.18 -46.30
CA GLY A 435 -1.18 18.74 -45.66
C GLY A 435 -0.47 17.80 -44.68
N LEU A 436 0.75 18.16 -44.25
CA LEU A 436 1.63 17.30 -43.41
C LEU A 436 1.06 16.83 -42.05
N SER A 437 -0.09 17.33 -41.61
CA SER A 437 -0.69 17.05 -40.29
C SER A 437 -0.93 15.57 -39.99
N ARG A 438 -1.31 14.73 -40.98
CA ARG A 438 -1.42 13.26 -40.75
C ARG A 438 -0.04 12.60 -40.72
N LEU A 439 0.90 13.05 -41.56
CA LEU A 439 2.25 12.50 -41.64
C LEU A 439 3.02 12.69 -40.33
N GLN A 440 2.85 13.83 -39.67
CA GLN A 440 3.38 14.09 -38.33
C GLN A 440 2.85 13.10 -37.27
N LYS A 441 1.56 12.73 -37.30
CA LYS A 441 0.98 11.74 -36.37
C LYS A 441 1.57 10.36 -36.60
N ILE A 442 1.65 9.93 -37.87
CA ILE A 442 2.20 8.63 -38.27
C ILE A 442 3.67 8.52 -37.85
N PHE A 443 4.45 9.59 -38.06
CA PHE A 443 5.85 9.68 -37.62
C PHE A 443 5.96 9.54 -36.09
N VAL A 444 5.20 10.33 -35.33
CA VAL A 444 5.22 10.32 -33.86
C VAL A 444 4.82 8.94 -33.31
N HIS A 445 3.72 8.36 -33.82
CA HIS A 445 3.26 7.05 -33.36
C HIS A 445 4.35 5.99 -33.56
N ARG A 446 4.93 5.91 -34.77
CA ARG A 446 5.97 4.92 -35.11
C ARG A 446 7.30 5.13 -34.40
N ALA A 447 7.65 6.38 -34.10
CA ALA A 447 8.81 6.68 -33.27
C ALA A 447 8.63 6.14 -31.85
N VAL A 448 7.41 6.22 -31.30
CA VAL A 448 7.06 5.63 -29.99
C VAL A 448 6.97 4.09 -30.08
N THR A 449 6.26 3.53 -31.05
CA THR A 449 5.80 2.11 -31.05
C THR A 449 6.54 1.16 -32.00
N GLY A 450 7.15 1.66 -33.08
CA GLY A 450 7.70 0.84 -34.17
C GLY A 450 8.99 0.09 -33.78
N GLU A 451 9.23 -1.04 -34.43
CA GLU A 451 10.33 -1.95 -34.10
C GLU A 451 11.66 -1.61 -34.79
N ASP A 452 11.64 -0.96 -35.96
CA ASP A 452 12.81 -0.57 -36.76
C ASP A 452 13.48 0.72 -36.26
N GLN A 453 13.58 0.86 -34.94
CA GLN A 453 14.01 2.06 -34.23
C GLN A 453 15.34 2.64 -34.74
N LEU A 454 16.36 1.80 -34.97
CA LEU A 454 17.64 2.25 -35.50
C LEU A 454 17.52 2.81 -36.92
N ARG A 455 16.68 2.20 -37.76
CA ARG A 455 16.45 2.64 -39.13
C ARG A 455 15.78 4.01 -39.15
N GLN A 456 14.73 4.19 -38.35
CA GLN A 456 14.06 5.48 -38.18
C GLN A 456 15.02 6.56 -37.64
N ARG A 457 15.83 6.20 -36.63
CA ARG A 457 16.75 7.14 -35.98
C ARG A 457 17.87 7.61 -36.91
N VAL A 458 18.39 6.73 -37.77
CA VAL A 458 19.37 7.04 -38.81
C VAL A 458 18.73 7.80 -39.97
N ALA A 459 17.54 7.42 -40.43
CA ALA A 459 16.80 8.18 -41.46
C ALA A 459 16.51 9.62 -41.01
N PHE A 460 16.17 9.83 -39.74
CA PHE A 460 16.00 11.17 -39.16
C PHE A 460 17.33 11.93 -39.06
N ALA A 461 18.43 11.28 -38.71
CA ALA A 461 19.76 11.90 -38.73
C ALA A 461 20.17 12.33 -40.15
N LEU A 462 19.92 11.49 -41.16
CA LEU A 462 20.14 11.80 -42.57
C LEU A 462 19.26 12.96 -43.05
N GLY A 463 17.99 13.03 -42.63
CA GLY A 463 17.10 14.17 -42.90
C GLY A 463 17.49 15.49 -42.22
N GLN A 464 18.46 15.47 -41.30
CA GLN A 464 19.11 16.66 -40.74
C GLN A 464 20.47 16.99 -41.39
N VAL A 465 20.81 16.32 -42.49
CA VAL A 465 21.98 16.57 -43.35
C VAL A 465 21.51 16.82 -44.78
N LEU A 466 20.76 15.88 -45.34
CA LEU A 466 20.04 15.95 -46.60
C LEU A 466 18.65 16.55 -46.32
N VAL A 467 18.59 17.87 -46.27
CA VAL A 467 17.41 18.62 -45.77
C VAL A 467 16.42 18.92 -46.89
N VAL A 468 15.14 18.69 -46.63
CA VAL A 468 14.01 19.36 -47.31
C VAL A 468 13.09 19.94 -46.25
N SER A 469 12.30 20.95 -46.58
CA SER A 469 11.36 21.57 -45.62
C SER A 469 9.92 21.55 -46.07
N GLY A 470 9.03 21.23 -45.12
CA GLY A 470 7.58 21.46 -45.23
C GLY A 470 7.17 22.93 -45.26
N VAL A 471 8.13 23.88 -45.21
CA VAL A 471 7.88 25.29 -45.54
C VAL A 471 7.64 25.48 -47.05
N GLU A 472 8.17 24.57 -47.89
CA GLU A 472 8.08 24.63 -49.36
C GLU A 472 7.46 23.37 -49.99
N ASN A 473 7.53 22.24 -49.27
CA ASN A 473 6.88 20.97 -49.60
C ASN A 473 5.79 20.67 -48.55
N ASP A 474 4.76 21.53 -48.48
CA ASP A 474 3.79 21.56 -47.39
C ASP A 474 2.67 20.49 -47.50
N ASN A 475 2.65 19.73 -48.59
CA ASN A 475 1.66 18.68 -48.84
C ASN A 475 2.23 17.28 -48.57
N TYR A 476 1.39 16.41 -48.02
CA TYR A 476 1.69 15.03 -47.63
C TYR A 476 2.29 14.23 -48.80
N HIS A 477 1.73 14.43 -50.00
CA HIS A 477 2.12 13.75 -51.22
C HIS A 477 3.54 14.13 -51.70
N GLU A 478 4.05 15.30 -51.30
CA GLU A 478 5.38 15.82 -51.64
C GLU A 478 6.44 15.26 -50.68
N MET A 479 6.09 15.12 -49.39
CA MET A 479 7.02 14.73 -48.33
C MET A 479 7.19 13.20 -48.19
N VAL A 480 6.14 12.40 -48.42
CA VAL A 480 6.23 10.92 -48.22
C VAL A 480 7.25 10.22 -49.13
N PRO A 481 7.36 10.51 -50.43
CA PRO A 481 8.40 9.93 -51.28
C PRO A 481 9.82 10.20 -50.74
N TYR A 482 10.09 11.41 -50.24
CA TYR A 482 11.38 11.76 -49.65
C TYR A 482 11.69 10.98 -48.37
N LEU A 483 10.72 10.88 -47.45
CA LEU A 483 10.88 10.08 -46.23
C LEU A 483 11.09 8.59 -46.52
N ARG A 484 10.48 8.05 -47.59
CA ARG A 484 10.71 6.67 -48.05
C ARG A 484 12.15 6.48 -48.53
N ILE A 485 12.73 7.42 -49.29
CA ILE A 485 14.15 7.37 -49.72
C ILE A 485 15.08 7.28 -48.51
N LEU A 486 14.89 8.15 -47.50
CA LEU A 486 15.70 8.14 -46.28
C LEU A 486 15.58 6.83 -45.47
N MET A 487 14.36 6.28 -45.34
CA MET A 487 14.11 5.01 -44.62
C MET A 487 14.73 3.80 -45.33
N ASN A 488 14.63 3.75 -46.65
CA ASN A 488 15.19 2.65 -47.46
C ASN A 488 16.71 2.65 -47.40
N ASN A 489 17.33 3.83 -47.59
CA ASN A 489 18.78 3.98 -47.69
C ASN A 489 19.49 4.16 -46.33
N ALA A 490 18.79 4.20 -45.19
CA ALA A 490 19.40 4.35 -43.86
C ALA A 490 20.54 3.35 -43.57
N PHE A 491 20.49 2.15 -44.16
CA PHE A 491 21.54 1.12 -44.10
C PHE A 491 22.10 0.76 -45.50
N GLY A 492 21.92 1.64 -46.49
CA GLY A 492 22.33 1.45 -47.87
C GLY A 492 23.72 2.02 -48.17
N ASN A 493 23.94 2.45 -49.42
CA ASN A 493 25.16 3.15 -49.82
C ASN A 493 24.92 4.65 -49.96
N TYR A 494 25.84 5.48 -49.46
CA TYR A 494 25.71 6.94 -49.51
C TYR A 494 25.70 7.51 -50.94
N HIS A 495 26.37 6.88 -51.92
CA HIS A 495 26.28 7.28 -53.33
C HIS A 495 24.87 7.07 -53.90
N THR A 496 24.25 5.93 -53.60
CA THR A 496 22.85 5.63 -53.97
C THR A 496 21.89 6.61 -53.32
N LEU A 497 22.06 6.87 -52.02
CA LEU A 497 21.26 7.86 -51.28
C LEU A 497 21.39 9.27 -51.88
N LEU A 498 22.60 9.74 -52.17
CA LEU A 498 22.82 11.02 -52.83
C LEU A 498 22.04 11.09 -54.15
N ARG A 499 22.19 10.08 -55.02
CA ARG A 499 21.51 10.03 -56.32
C ARG A 499 19.98 10.03 -56.21
N GLU A 500 19.41 9.25 -55.30
CA GLU A 500 17.96 9.23 -55.08
C GLU A 500 17.45 10.55 -54.50
N VAL A 501 18.24 11.21 -53.65
CA VAL A 501 17.93 12.56 -53.14
C VAL A 501 18.06 13.63 -54.22
N THR A 502 19.11 13.59 -55.07
CA THR A 502 19.25 14.50 -56.23
C THR A 502 18.06 14.41 -57.18
N LEU A 503 17.57 13.18 -57.42
CA LEU A 503 16.43 12.94 -58.31
C LEU A 503 15.07 12.96 -57.61
N SER A 504 15.00 13.32 -56.32
CA SER A 504 13.73 13.46 -55.62
C SER A 504 13.05 14.79 -56.01
N PRO A 505 11.80 14.77 -56.51
CA PRO A 505 11.10 16.01 -56.85
C PRO A 505 10.96 16.99 -55.68
N SER A 506 10.92 16.50 -54.44
CA SER A 506 10.81 17.31 -53.22
C SER A 506 12.09 18.11 -52.94
N MET A 507 13.26 17.49 -53.18
CA MET A 507 14.57 18.15 -53.16
C MET A 507 14.74 19.06 -54.38
N GLY A 508 14.21 18.62 -55.53
CA GLY A 508 14.17 19.40 -56.76
C GLY A 508 13.45 20.74 -56.62
N ILE A 509 12.36 20.79 -55.84
CA ILE A 509 11.73 22.05 -55.41
C ILE A 509 12.64 22.78 -54.40
N PHE A 510 13.02 22.12 -53.30
CA PHE A 510 13.66 22.78 -52.15
C PHE A 510 15.02 23.46 -52.44
N LEU A 511 15.67 23.13 -53.54
CA LEU A 511 16.92 23.76 -53.99
C LEU A 511 16.92 24.10 -55.49
N ASP A 512 15.74 24.34 -56.07
CA ASP A 512 15.52 24.85 -57.43
C ASP A 512 16.16 24.02 -58.58
N MET A 513 16.41 22.72 -58.38
CA MET A 513 16.91 21.84 -59.45
C MET A 513 15.81 21.43 -60.44
N VAL A 514 14.55 21.36 -60.00
CA VAL A 514 13.45 20.97 -60.89
C VAL A 514 13.10 22.08 -61.87
N ASN A 515 13.03 21.74 -63.16
CA ASN A 515 12.87 22.64 -64.30
C ASN A 515 14.06 23.60 -64.51
N ASN A 516 15.23 23.31 -63.95
CA ASN A 516 16.45 24.08 -64.15
C ASN A 516 17.00 23.85 -65.58
N ASP A 517 16.58 24.68 -66.53
CA ASP A 517 16.99 24.65 -67.93
C ASP A 517 18.45 25.11 -68.08
N LYS A 518 19.05 24.84 -69.24
CA LYS A 518 20.41 25.26 -69.59
C LYS A 518 20.54 26.77 -69.83
N PRO A 519 21.77 27.33 -69.85
CA PRO A 519 21.95 28.74 -70.17
C PRO A 519 21.39 29.09 -71.54
N ASP A 520 20.55 30.12 -71.60
CA ASP A 520 20.06 30.71 -72.85
C ASP A 520 20.18 32.24 -72.80
N PRO A 521 21.30 32.80 -73.30
CA PRO A 521 21.52 34.24 -73.36
C PRO A 521 20.42 35.01 -74.12
N ARG A 522 19.68 34.36 -75.03
CA ARG A 522 18.58 34.99 -75.78
C ARG A 522 17.33 35.20 -74.92
N LYS A 523 17.20 34.43 -73.83
CA LYS A 523 16.14 34.56 -72.81
C LYS A 523 16.63 35.25 -71.54
N ASN A 524 17.90 35.68 -71.48
CA ASN A 524 18.60 36.07 -70.24
C ASN A 524 18.51 34.98 -69.14
N LEU A 525 18.56 33.71 -69.55
CA LEU A 525 18.37 32.56 -68.66
C LEU A 525 19.72 32.04 -68.17
N VAL A 526 19.88 32.04 -66.85
CA VAL A 526 21.04 31.49 -66.13
C VAL A 526 20.53 30.37 -65.20
N PRO A 527 21.13 29.16 -65.20
CA PRO A 527 20.74 28.08 -64.32
C PRO A 527 20.84 28.46 -62.83
N ASN A 528 19.92 27.96 -62.01
CA ASN A 528 19.98 28.14 -60.57
C ASN A 528 21.04 27.21 -59.94
N GLU A 529 21.92 27.78 -59.12
CA GLU A 529 23.08 27.10 -58.53
C GLU A 529 22.81 26.47 -57.15
N ASN A 530 21.64 26.71 -56.54
CA ASN A 530 21.33 26.35 -55.15
C ASN A 530 21.61 24.87 -54.86
N TYR A 531 21.07 23.95 -55.66
CA TYR A 531 21.31 22.52 -55.46
C TYR A 531 22.80 22.12 -55.62
N ALA A 532 23.49 22.63 -56.64
CA ALA A 532 24.92 22.35 -56.85
C ALA A 532 25.78 22.85 -55.69
N ARG A 533 25.43 24.02 -55.15
CA ARG A 533 26.11 24.66 -54.01
C ARG A 533 25.94 23.84 -52.74
N GLU A 534 24.72 23.46 -52.38
CA GLU A 534 24.47 22.71 -51.15
C GLU A 534 24.85 21.23 -51.23
N LEU A 535 24.83 20.63 -52.44
CA LEU A 535 25.43 19.32 -52.70
C LEU A 535 26.89 19.29 -52.26
N LEU A 536 27.69 20.30 -52.62
CA LEU A 536 29.08 20.44 -52.17
C LEU A 536 29.15 20.85 -50.68
N GLN A 537 28.44 21.92 -50.30
CA GLN A 537 28.62 22.64 -49.04
C GLN A 537 28.04 21.94 -47.80
N LEU A 538 26.88 21.31 -47.92
CA LEU A 538 26.11 20.77 -46.79
C LEU A 538 25.89 19.26 -46.85
N PHE A 539 25.89 18.68 -48.05
CA PHE A 539 25.64 17.25 -48.22
C PHE A 539 26.94 16.43 -48.28
N THR A 540 28.02 16.91 -48.91
CA THR A 540 29.17 16.03 -49.23
C THR A 540 30.55 16.47 -48.73
N ILE A 541 31.06 17.65 -49.09
CA ILE A 541 32.48 18.00 -48.90
C ILE A 541 32.73 19.18 -47.95
N GLY A 542 31.79 20.11 -47.81
CA GLY A 542 31.97 21.31 -47.01
C GLY A 542 32.84 22.38 -47.66
N LEU A 543 32.93 23.54 -47.02
CA LEU A 543 33.64 24.73 -47.53
C LEU A 543 35.16 24.56 -47.68
N TYR A 544 35.78 23.66 -46.90
CA TYR A 544 37.24 23.56 -46.75
C TYR A 544 37.71 22.12 -46.87
N GLU A 545 38.90 21.89 -47.41
CA GLU A 545 39.52 20.56 -47.40
C GLU A 545 39.66 20.03 -45.97
N LEU A 546 39.41 18.73 -45.81
CA LEU A 546 39.45 18.03 -44.53
C LEU A 546 40.58 17.02 -44.49
N ASN A 547 41.22 16.92 -43.33
CA ASN A 547 41.99 15.75 -42.95
C ASN A 547 41.04 14.57 -42.69
N GLN A 548 41.59 13.36 -42.67
CA GLN A 548 40.84 12.13 -42.36
C GLN A 548 40.10 12.20 -41.01
N ASP A 549 40.62 13.00 -40.08
CA ASP A 549 40.08 13.22 -38.74
C ASP A 549 39.01 14.34 -38.65
N GLY A 550 38.62 14.91 -39.80
CA GLY A 550 37.63 16.00 -39.87
C GLY A 550 38.15 17.38 -39.45
N THR A 551 39.43 17.52 -39.08
CA THR A 551 40.05 18.84 -38.97
C THR A 551 40.23 19.47 -40.35
N ARG A 552 40.25 20.80 -40.43
CA ARG A 552 40.51 21.50 -41.70
C ARG A 552 41.98 21.38 -42.07
N LYS A 553 42.28 21.11 -43.35
CA LYS A 553 43.62 21.34 -43.89
C LYS A 553 43.89 22.84 -43.95
N THR A 554 45.14 23.22 -43.71
CA THR A 554 45.61 24.59 -43.88
C THR A 554 46.75 24.67 -44.89
N ASP A 555 46.91 25.82 -45.51
CA ASP A 555 48.12 26.19 -46.23
C ASP A 555 49.32 26.32 -45.25
N PRO A 556 50.57 26.51 -45.75
CA PRO A 556 51.74 26.76 -44.90
C PRO A 556 51.68 28.04 -44.05
N GLN A 557 50.68 28.90 -44.26
CA GLN A 557 50.43 30.14 -43.53
C GLN A 557 49.35 29.99 -42.45
N GLY A 558 48.69 28.81 -42.36
CA GLY A 558 47.64 28.50 -41.39
C GLY A 558 46.21 28.81 -41.84
N ASN A 559 46.00 29.26 -43.08
CA ASN A 559 44.66 29.54 -43.60
C ASN A 559 43.98 28.24 -44.06
N PRO A 560 42.70 28.01 -43.74
CA PRO A 560 41.97 26.84 -44.25
C PRO A 560 41.87 26.80 -45.78
N ILE A 561 42.26 25.68 -46.39
CA ILE A 561 42.22 25.49 -47.85
C ILE A 561 40.76 25.31 -48.31
N PRO A 562 40.21 26.11 -49.27
CA PRO A 562 38.86 25.89 -49.80
C PRO A 562 38.73 24.57 -50.56
N ALA A 563 37.62 23.85 -50.38
CA ALA A 563 37.40 22.55 -51.06
C ALA A 563 36.91 22.68 -52.51
N TYR A 564 36.38 23.85 -52.88
CA TYR A 564 35.88 24.16 -54.22
C TYR A 564 35.88 25.68 -54.45
N THR A 565 35.62 26.10 -55.69
CA THR A 565 35.49 27.52 -56.05
C THR A 565 34.11 27.84 -56.61
N GLU A 566 33.80 29.13 -56.72
CA GLU A 566 32.60 29.63 -57.40
C GLU A 566 32.49 29.13 -58.86
N ALA A 567 33.62 29.00 -59.57
CA ALA A 567 33.65 28.42 -60.91
C ALA A 567 33.28 26.92 -60.89
N THR A 568 33.73 26.19 -59.86
CA THR A 568 33.38 24.78 -59.66
C THR A 568 31.88 24.58 -59.41
N VAL A 569 31.24 25.47 -58.63
CA VAL A 569 29.77 25.45 -58.44
C VAL A 569 29.06 25.62 -59.77
N LYS A 570 29.47 26.61 -60.59
CA LYS A 570 28.86 26.88 -61.90
C LYS A 570 29.00 25.72 -62.87
N GLN A 571 30.19 25.12 -62.96
CA GLN A 571 30.43 23.95 -63.81
C GLN A 571 29.62 22.72 -63.35
N LEU A 572 29.50 22.49 -62.04
CA LEU A 572 28.62 21.45 -61.49
C LEU A 572 27.14 21.74 -61.75
N THR A 573 26.72 23.01 -61.70
CA THR A 573 25.34 23.41 -62.01
C THR A 573 24.97 23.05 -63.45
N LEU A 574 25.87 23.30 -64.43
CA LEU A 574 25.64 22.90 -65.83
C LEU A 574 25.39 21.39 -65.95
N ALA A 575 26.15 20.55 -65.23
CA ALA A 575 25.99 19.09 -65.21
C ALA A 575 24.65 18.63 -64.57
N LEU A 576 23.92 19.53 -63.92
CA LEU A 576 22.66 19.28 -63.20
C LEU A 576 21.45 19.99 -63.83
N THR A 577 21.62 20.59 -65.03
CA THR A 577 20.52 21.16 -65.83
C THR A 577 19.70 20.08 -66.55
N GLY A 578 18.49 20.44 -67.01
CA GLY A 578 17.67 19.59 -67.89
C GLY A 578 16.83 18.52 -67.17
N TRP A 579 16.46 18.74 -65.91
CA TRP A 579 15.62 17.80 -65.13
C TRP A 579 14.25 18.39 -64.79
N THR A 580 13.18 17.60 -64.92
CA THR A 580 11.80 18.00 -64.57
C THR A 580 11.11 16.91 -63.74
N PHE A 581 9.87 17.17 -63.27
CA PHE A 581 9.08 16.19 -62.52
C PHE A 581 8.92 14.86 -63.29
N PRO A 582 8.73 13.70 -62.62
CA PRO A 582 8.25 12.49 -63.28
C PRO A 582 6.91 12.75 -64.00
N PRO A 583 6.65 12.13 -65.16
CA PRO A 583 5.34 12.18 -65.79
C PRO A 583 4.27 11.55 -64.89
N GLN A 584 3.07 12.10 -64.92
CA GLN A 584 1.93 11.50 -64.21
C GLN A 584 1.52 10.16 -64.89
N PRO A 585 1.04 9.16 -64.13
CA PRO A 585 0.67 7.86 -64.71
C PRO A 585 -0.37 7.98 -65.83
N GLY A 586 -0.06 7.42 -67.00
CA GLY A 586 -0.90 7.51 -68.19
C GLY A 586 -0.60 8.70 -69.12
N PHE A 587 0.28 9.62 -68.73
CA PHE A 587 0.68 10.78 -69.54
C PHE A 587 2.09 10.63 -70.11
N ALA A 588 2.31 11.18 -71.31
CA ALA A 588 3.65 11.31 -71.88
C ALA A 588 4.45 12.42 -71.17
N SER A 589 5.77 12.26 -71.11
CA SER A 589 6.67 13.26 -70.52
C SER A 589 6.81 14.48 -71.44
N GLN A 590 6.73 15.68 -70.87
CA GLN A 590 6.91 16.98 -71.53
C GLN A 590 7.79 17.92 -70.69
N TRP A 591 8.28 19.01 -71.28
CA TRP A 591 9.06 20.02 -70.55
C TRP A 591 8.27 21.34 -70.38
N PRO A 592 8.09 21.84 -69.14
CA PRO A 592 8.22 21.12 -67.87
C PRO A 592 7.05 20.14 -67.67
N ASN A 593 7.27 19.03 -66.94
CA ASN A 593 6.17 18.16 -66.53
C ASN A 593 5.32 18.84 -65.43
N PRO A 594 3.99 18.60 -65.40
CA PRO A 594 3.16 18.96 -64.25
C PRO A 594 3.70 18.35 -62.95
N ARG A 595 3.47 19.02 -61.81
CA ARG A 595 3.91 18.53 -60.49
C ARG A 595 3.42 17.10 -60.25
N TYR A 596 4.37 16.21 -59.94
CA TYR A 596 4.12 14.84 -59.50
C TYR A 596 5.34 14.34 -58.73
N PHE A 597 5.13 13.62 -57.62
CA PHE A 597 6.19 13.34 -56.64
C PHE A 597 6.48 11.84 -56.44
N PHE A 598 5.64 10.95 -56.98
CA PHE A 598 5.82 9.50 -56.90
C PHE A 598 6.68 8.97 -58.06
N GLY A 599 7.93 9.42 -58.09
CA GLY A 599 8.93 9.00 -59.08
C GLY A 599 10.23 9.78 -58.92
N GLN A 600 11.24 9.41 -59.72
CA GLN A 600 12.44 10.22 -59.88
C GLN A 600 12.22 11.31 -60.95
N MET A 601 12.90 12.44 -60.83
CA MET A 601 12.93 13.47 -61.87
C MET A 601 13.39 12.90 -63.21
N THR A 602 12.81 13.40 -64.30
CA THR A 602 13.02 12.90 -65.67
C THR A 602 13.93 13.87 -66.45
N PRO A 603 14.94 13.37 -67.17
CA PRO A 603 15.86 14.20 -67.94
C PRO A 603 15.27 14.60 -69.29
N PHE A 604 15.69 15.77 -69.79
CA PHE A 604 15.42 16.29 -71.13
C PHE A 604 16.71 16.87 -71.70
N ASP A 605 17.41 16.11 -72.55
CA ASP A 605 18.74 16.48 -73.07
C ASP A 605 18.70 17.77 -73.92
N ASN A 606 17.56 18.08 -74.54
CA ASN A 606 17.37 19.34 -75.24
C ASN A 606 17.32 20.57 -74.30
N HIS A 607 17.08 20.36 -73.00
CA HIS A 607 17.14 21.35 -71.91
C HIS A 607 18.36 21.18 -71.00
N HIS A 608 19.27 20.26 -71.34
CA HIS A 608 20.55 20.08 -70.67
C HIS A 608 21.66 20.88 -71.37
N ASP A 609 22.57 21.45 -70.59
CA ASP A 609 23.80 22.03 -71.11
C ASP A 609 24.74 20.92 -71.59
N GLN A 610 25.05 20.89 -72.89
CA GLN A 610 25.92 19.87 -73.48
C GLN A 610 27.36 20.36 -73.71
N SER A 611 27.78 21.44 -73.03
CA SER A 611 29.17 21.90 -73.10
C SER A 611 30.11 21.00 -72.31
N GLU A 612 31.42 21.20 -72.49
CA GLU A 612 32.46 20.56 -71.67
C GLU A 612 32.49 21.17 -70.27
N LYS A 613 32.65 20.35 -69.22
CA LYS A 613 32.48 20.78 -67.82
C LYS A 613 33.65 20.34 -66.95
N THR A 614 34.24 21.27 -66.20
CA THR A 614 35.36 21.02 -65.28
C THR A 614 34.86 20.95 -63.82
N LEU A 615 34.91 19.77 -63.23
CA LEU A 615 34.41 19.46 -61.89
C LEU A 615 35.53 19.48 -60.82
N LEU A 616 35.29 18.89 -59.64
CA LEU A 616 36.26 18.82 -58.54
C LEU A 616 37.55 18.13 -58.99
N GLY A 617 38.69 18.65 -58.53
CA GLY A 617 40.02 18.12 -58.87
C GLY A 617 40.43 18.33 -60.33
N GLY A 618 39.70 19.13 -61.11
CA GLY A 618 39.98 19.35 -62.53
C GLY A 618 39.50 18.20 -63.43
N VAL A 619 38.59 17.34 -62.96
CA VAL A 619 37.99 16.28 -63.78
C VAL A 619 37.10 16.90 -64.86
N VAL A 620 37.42 16.66 -66.12
CA VAL A 620 36.68 17.16 -67.28
C VAL A 620 35.64 16.13 -67.75
N LEU A 621 34.38 16.55 -67.87
CA LEU A 621 33.34 15.84 -68.60
C LEU A 621 33.30 16.39 -70.05
N PRO A 622 33.50 15.56 -71.09
CA PRO A 622 33.52 16.03 -72.47
C PRO A 622 32.14 16.49 -72.95
N ALA A 623 32.11 17.40 -73.92
CA ALA A 623 30.88 17.92 -74.52
C ALA A 623 30.03 16.84 -75.22
N GLY A 624 28.74 17.12 -75.40
CA GLY A 624 27.79 16.27 -76.14
C GLY A 624 27.10 15.17 -75.34
N ARG A 625 27.35 15.08 -74.02
CA ARG A 625 26.76 14.08 -73.11
C ARG A 625 25.27 14.34 -72.83
N THR A 626 24.56 13.31 -72.35
CA THR A 626 23.18 13.40 -71.85
C THR A 626 23.14 13.87 -70.40
N ALA A 627 22.00 14.42 -69.97
CA ALA A 627 21.79 14.91 -68.61
C ALA A 627 22.02 13.83 -67.55
N ARG A 628 21.71 12.57 -67.89
CA ARG A 628 21.92 11.41 -67.01
C ARG A 628 23.38 11.01 -66.91
N GLU A 629 24.11 11.01 -68.03
CA GLU A 629 25.54 10.73 -68.03
C GLU A 629 26.35 11.78 -67.25
N ASP A 630 25.94 13.05 -67.30
CA ASP A 630 26.60 14.13 -66.55
C ASP A 630 26.21 14.13 -65.07
N LEU A 631 24.94 13.90 -64.72
CA LEU A 631 24.53 13.67 -63.33
C LEU A 631 25.31 12.51 -62.69
N ASP A 632 25.33 11.34 -63.35
CA ASP A 632 25.93 10.14 -62.79
C ASP A 632 27.46 10.28 -62.68
N ALA A 633 28.12 10.98 -63.61
CA ALA A 633 29.54 11.30 -63.51
C ALA A 633 29.85 12.39 -62.46
N ALA A 634 28.98 13.40 -62.32
CA ALA A 634 29.14 14.46 -61.31
C ALA A 634 28.99 13.91 -59.89
N LEU A 635 27.98 13.08 -59.63
CA LEU A 635 27.81 12.42 -58.33
C LEU A 635 28.97 11.47 -58.01
N ALA A 636 29.50 10.75 -59.00
CA ALA A 636 30.70 9.93 -58.82
C ALA A 636 31.94 10.76 -58.48
N ASN A 637 32.17 11.89 -59.18
CA ASN A 637 33.26 12.84 -58.89
C ASN A 637 33.17 13.40 -57.46
N VAL A 638 31.98 13.85 -57.04
CA VAL A 638 31.74 14.38 -55.70
C VAL A 638 31.92 13.29 -54.63
N PHE A 639 31.39 12.08 -54.83
CA PHE A 639 31.50 10.98 -53.87
C PHE A 639 32.93 10.42 -53.73
N ALA A 640 33.72 10.46 -54.81
CA ALA A 640 35.14 10.11 -54.78
C ALA A 640 36.00 11.11 -53.99
N HIS A 641 35.53 12.35 -53.77
CA HIS A 641 36.31 13.39 -53.11
C HIS A 641 36.72 13.00 -51.67
N PRO A 642 37.97 13.26 -51.24
CA PRO A 642 38.47 12.81 -49.93
C PRO A 642 37.61 13.27 -48.74
N ASN A 643 37.07 14.49 -48.77
CA ASN A 643 36.29 15.06 -47.66
C ASN A 643 35.03 14.25 -47.29
N VAL A 644 34.43 13.48 -48.21
CA VAL A 644 33.10 12.87 -47.97
C VAL A 644 33.11 11.91 -46.78
N GLY A 645 34.20 11.15 -46.61
CA GLY A 645 34.42 10.28 -45.44
C GLY A 645 34.34 11.03 -44.11
N PRO A 646 35.29 11.95 -43.81
CA PRO A 646 35.26 12.73 -42.57
C PRO A 646 34.02 13.62 -42.43
N PHE A 647 33.51 14.22 -43.52
CA PHE A 647 32.32 15.08 -43.47
C PHE A 647 31.06 14.31 -43.03
N VAL A 648 30.71 13.24 -43.74
CA VAL A 648 29.51 12.44 -43.43
C VAL A 648 29.66 11.76 -42.07
N SER A 649 30.87 11.28 -41.73
CA SER A 649 31.15 10.68 -40.42
C SER A 649 30.94 11.69 -39.28
N TYR A 650 31.52 12.89 -39.38
CA TYR A 650 31.31 13.96 -38.39
C TYR A 650 29.83 14.28 -38.21
N ARG A 651 29.09 14.45 -39.32
CA ARG A 651 27.65 14.76 -39.28
C ARG A 651 26.84 13.64 -38.63
N LEU A 652 27.07 12.37 -38.97
CA LEU A 652 26.32 11.26 -38.39
C LEU A 652 26.63 11.04 -36.90
N ILE A 653 27.90 11.15 -36.49
CA ILE A 653 28.27 11.13 -35.06
C ILE A 653 27.58 12.28 -34.30
N GLN A 654 27.57 13.48 -34.90
CA GLN A 654 26.95 14.67 -34.33
C GLN A 654 25.44 14.53 -34.12
N ARG A 655 24.73 13.83 -35.04
CA ARG A 655 23.28 13.61 -34.94
C ARG A 655 22.87 12.39 -34.10
N LEU A 656 23.79 11.47 -33.78
CA LEU A 656 23.49 10.20 -33.10
C LEU A 656 24.09 10.08 -31.67
N VAL A 657 25.26 10.67 -31.41
CA VAL A 657 26.06 10.37 -30.19
C VAL A 657 26.48 11.61 -29.42
N THR A 658 27.14 12.60 -30.06
CA THR A 658 27.79 13.71 -29.34
C THR A 658 27.98 14.93 -30.24
N SER A 659 27.63 16.14 -29.75
CA SER A 659 27.66 17.38 -30.54
C SER A 659 29.05 17.74 -31.07
N ASN A 660 30.09 17.31 -30.35
CA ASN A 660 31.50 17.65 -30.56
C ASN A 660 32.38 16.40 -30.40
N PRO A 661 32.44 15.51 -31.42
CA PRO A 661 33.29 14.32 -31.39
C PRO A 661 34.78 14.67 -31.48
N SER A 662 35.65 13.79 -30.98
CA SER A 662 37.10 13.99 -31.18
C SER A 662 37.49 13.74 -32.65
N PRO A 663 38.60 14.34 -33.12
CA PRO A 663 39.14 14.01 -34.44
C PRO A 663 39.48 12.52 -34.59
N ALA A 664 39.94 11.87 -33.50
CA ALA A 664 40.27 10.45 -33.52
C ALA A 664 39.04 9.56 -33.78
N TYR A 665 37.87 9.91 -33.22
CA TYR A 665 36.59 9.23 -33.49
C TYR A 665 36.16 9.42 -34.96
N VAL A 666 36.19 10.65 -35.45
CA VAL A 666 35.88 10.97 -36.86
C VAL A 666 36.80 10.19 -37.79
N SER A 667 38.11 10.13 -37.50
CA SER A 667 39.11 9.39 -38.29
C SER A 667 38.80 7.89 -38.42
N ARG A 668 38.41 7.25 -37.30
CA ARG A 668 38.03 5.81 -37.26
C ARG A 668 36.78 5.55 -38.09
N VAL A 669 35.71 6.32 -37.91
CA VAL A 669 34.45 6.16 -38.64
C VAL A 669 34.62 6.52 -40.12
N ALA A 670 35.38 7.57 -40.44
CA ALA A 670 35.73 7.94 -41.81
C ALA A 670 36.59 6.87 -42.50
N GLY A 671 37.37 6.10 -41.75
CA GLY A 671 38.07 4.91 -42.26
C GLY A 671 37.09 3.87 -42.79
N VAL A 672 36.05 3.57 -41.99
CA VAL A 672 34.96 2.65 -42.36
C VAL A 672 34.09 3.20 -43.50
N PHE A 673 33.85 4.52 -43.56
CA PHE A 673 33.21 5.13 -44.73
C PHE A 673 34.07 5.00 -45.99
N ASN A 674 35.39 5.19 -45.88
CA ASN A 674 36.30 5.08 -47.02
C ASN A 674 36.40 3.63 -47.54
N ASN A 675 36.39 2.65 -46.63
CA ASN A 675 36.38 1.22 -46.93
C ASN A 675 35.78 0.44 -45.74
N ASN A 676 34.65 -0.25 -45.94
CA ASN A 676 33.97 -1.04 -44.91
C ASN A 676 34.70 -2.34 -44.48
N GLY A 677 35.91 -2.60 -44.98
CA GLY A 677 36.67 -3.84 -44.81
C GLY A 677 36.52 -4.83 -45.97
N ALA A 678 35.54 -4.63 -46.86
CA ALA A 678 35.31 -5.42 -48.06
C ALA A 678 35.53 -4.62 -49.36
N GLY A 679 36.19 -3.46 -49.28
CA GLY A 679 36.46 -2.57 -50.42
C GLY A 679 35.31 -1.62 -50.77
N VAL A 680 34.19 -1.64 -50.04
CA VAL A 680 33.03 -0.78 -50.35
C VAL A 680 33.15 0.55 -49.63
N ARG A 681 33.19 1.64 -50.40
CA ARG A 681 33.07 3.03 -49.93
C ARG A 681 31.60 3.39 -49.67
N GLY A 682 31.32 4.13 -48.62
CA GLY A 682 30.00 4.71 -48.34
C GLY A 682 28.94 3.75 -47.80
N ASP A 683 29.31 2.58 -47.29
CA ASP A 683 28.40 1.63 -46.62
C ASP A 683 27.88 2.23 -45.29
N LEU A 684 26.61 2.64 -45.29
CA LEU A 684 25.98 3.27 -44.13
C LEU A 684 25.68 2.27 -43.00
N LYS A 685 25.50 0.97 -43.30
CA LYS A 685 25.36 -0.07 -42.28
C LYS A 685 26.66 -0.23 -41.49
N ALA A 686 27.80 -0.30 -42.19
CA ALA A 686 29.11 -0.36 -41.58
C ALA A 686 29.45 0.91 -40.79
N VAL A 687 29.16 2.09 -41.35
CA VAL A 687 29.38 3.39 -40.69
C VAL A 687 28.53 3.53 -39.42
N VAL A 688 27.23 3.24 -39.46
CA VAL A 688 26.34 3.30 -38.27
C VAL A 688 26.79 2.31 -37.19
N ARG A 689 27.23 1.11 -37.58
CA ARG A 689 27.85 0.15 -36.65
C ARG A 689 29.10 0.74 -36.01
N ALA A 690 30.05 1.25 -36.80
CA ALA A 690 31.29 1.83 -36.31
C ALA A 690 31.06 2.97 -35.32
N ILE A 691 30.10 3.87 -35.61
CA ILE A 691 29.65 4.94 -34.71
C ILE A 691 29.20 4.35 -33.36
N LEU A 692 28.22 3.45 -33.36
CA LEU A 692 27.63 2.96 -32.10
C LEU A 692 28.58 2.06 -31.29
N THR A 693 29.56 1.41 -31.92
CA THR A 693 30.55 0.54 -31.24
C THR A 693 31.84 1.26 -30.82
N ASP A 694 32.04 2.53 -31.19
CA ASP A 694 33.27 3.25 -30.88
C ASP A 694 33.48 3.44 -29.36
N PRO A 695 34.72 3.36 -28.82
CA PRO A 695 34.99 3.64 -27.42
C PRO A 695 34.48 5.01 -26.94
N GLU A 696 34.47 6.03 -27.80
CA GLU A 696 33.93 7.36 -27.48
C GLU A 696 32.40 7.43 -27.53
N ALA A 697 31.71 6.45 -28.12
CA ALA A 697 30.26 6.31 -27.92
C ALA A 697 29.90 5.80 -26.51
N GLY A 698 30.89 5.34 -25.72
CA GLY A 698 30.69 4.92 -24.33
C GLY A 698 29.90 3.62 -24.17
N ASN A 699 29.76 2.83 -25.25
CA ASN A 699 28.93 1.63 -25.32
C ASN A 699 29.71 0.31 -25.16
N SER A 700 31.02 0.31 -24.84
CA SER A 700 31.85 -0.90 -24.78
C SER A 700 31.26 -1.99 -23.87
N ALA A 701 30.59 -1.60 -22.78
CA ALA A 701 29.89 -2.52 -21.86
C ALA A 701 28.62 -3.18 -22.45
N ALA A 702 28.09 -2.70 -23.57
CA ALA A 702 26.94 -3.28 -24.28
C ALA A 702 27.39 -4.30 -25.35
N PHE A 703 28.59 -4.13 -25.92
CA PHE A 703 29.15 -5.01 -26.96
C PHE A 703 30.14 -6.05 -26.41
N GLY A 704 30.68 -5.82 -25.21
CA GLY A 704 31.63 -6.72 -24.56
C GLY A 704 33.02 -6.68 -25.22
N THR A 705 33.82 -7.70 -24.93
CA THR A 705 35.13 -7.94 -25.56
C THR A 705 35.10 -9.15 -26.47
N ALA A 706 36.08 -9.24 -27.38
CA ALA A 706 36.37 -10.49 -28.07
C ALA A 706 36.65 -11.61 -27.03
N PRO A 707 36.27 -12.88 -27.34
CA PRO A 707 36.35 -13.98 -26.37
C PRO A 707 37.74 -14.11 -25.70
N GLY A 708 37.77 -14.05 -24.37
CA GLY A 708 38.99 -14.16 -23.56
C GLY A 708 39.64 -12.84 -23.13
N GLY A 709 39.23 -11.69 -23.68
CA GLY A 709 39.72 -10.38 -23.23
C GLY A 709 38.94 -9.82 -22.04
N ASN A 710 39.63 -9.28 -21.03
CA ASN A 710 39.02 -8.31 -20.10
C ASN A 710 38.54 -7.09 -20.92
N PRO A 711 37.36 -6.53 -20.63
CA PRO A 711 36.91 -5.32 -21.32
C PRO A 711 37.96 -4.21 -21.11
N PRO A 712 38.41 -3.52 -22.17
CA PRO A 712 39.26 -2.35 -21.99
C PRO A 712 38.48 -1.35 -21.13
N PRO A 713 39.12 -0.71 -20.13
CA PRO A 713 38.43 0.28 -19.31
C PRO A 713 37.84 1.34 -20.24
N ALA A 714 36.53 1.58 -20.11
CA ALA A 714 35.87 2.59 -20.91
C ALA A 714 36.62 3.92 -20.71
N PRO A 715 37.13 4.57 -21.78
CA PRO A 715 37.95 5.75 -21.63
C PRO A 715 37.17 6.82 -20.88
N ALA A 716 37.84 7.58 -20.02
CA ALA A 716 37.21 8.69 -19.31
C ALA A 716 36.63 9.66 -20.36
N LEU A 717 35.30 9.72 -20.42
CA LEU A 717 34.58 10.44 -21.47
C LEU A 717 35.00 11.91 -21.46
N PRO A 718 35.46 12.49 -22.59
CA PRO A 718 36.01 13.85 -22.62
C PRO A 718 35.08 14.91 -22.02
N ALA A 719 35.67 15.96 -21.46
CA ALA A 719 34.92 17.11 -20.97
C ALA A 719 34.09 17.72 -22.12
N GLY A 720 32.78 17.85 -21.90
CA GLY A 720 31.84 18.34 -22.93
C GLY A 720 31.28 17.28 -23.87
N GLN A 721 31.59 15.98 -23.69
CA GLN A 721 31.00 14.91 -24.50
C GLN A 721 29.49 14.72 -24.20
N GLY A 722 28.75 14.32 -25.24
CA GLY A 722 27.30 14.16 -25.23
C GLY A 722 26.62 15.20 -26.12
N HIS A 723 25.29 15.28 -26.06
CA HIS A 723 24.53 16.36 -26.72
C HIS A 723 23.24 16.69 -25.96
N LEU A 724 22.70 17.89 -26.14
CA LEU A 724 21.36 18.22 -25.62
C LEU A 724 20.32 17.44 -26.44
N ARG A 725 19.42 16.70 -25.80
CA ARG A 725 18.33 16.00 -26.51
C ARG A 725 17.45 17.03 -27.22
N GLU A 726 17.52 17.10 -28.56
CA GLU A 726 16.64 17.97 -29.35
C GLU A 726 15.15 17.67 -29.05
N PRO A 727 14.23 18.63 -29.17
CA PRO A 727 12.86 18.48 -28.64
C PRO A 727 12.11 17.22 -29.07
N VAL A 728 12.28 16.75 -30.30
CA VAL A 728 11.66 15.50 -30.80
C VAL A 728 12.22 14.28 -30.04
N LEU A 729 13.53 14.17 -29.86
CA LEU A 729 14.16 13.10 -29.07
C LEU A 729 13.75 13.17 -27.59
N TYR A 730 13.76 14.38 -27.01
CA TYR A 730 13.39 14.61 -25.61
C TYR A 730 11.93 14.21 -25.33
N ALA A 731 11.01 14.62 -26.20
CA ALA A 731 9.59 14.31 -26.03
C ALA A 731 9.30 12.80 -26.21
N ILE A 732 9.78 12.20 -27.29
CA ILE A 732 9.50 10.79 -27.62
C ILE A 732 10.26 9.84 -26.68
N GLY A 733 11.49 10.17 -26.29
CA GLY A 733 12.26 9.42 -25.31
C GLY A 733 11.58 9.37 -23.94
N MET A 734 11.00 10.49 -23.48
CA MET A 734 10.20 10.51 -22.24
C MET A 734 8.91 9.69 -22.32
N LEU A 735 8.23 9.69 -23.48
CA LEU A 735 7.05 8.82 -23.70
C LEU A 735 7.45 7.34 -23.64
N ARG A 736 8.56 6.97 -24.28
CA ARG A 736 9.07 5.59 -24.29
C ARG A 736 9.56 5.13 -22.91
N ALA A 737 10.31 5.96 -22.20
CA ALA A 737 10.86 5.66 -20.87
C ALA A 737 9.77 5.41 -19.81
N LEU A 738 8.66 6.16 -19.89
CA LEU A 738 7.49 6.00 -19.02
C LEU A 738 6.45 5.01 -19.57
N ASN A 739 6.74 4.32 -20.68
CA ASN A 739 5.85 3.36 -21.34
C ASN A 739 4.45 3.92 -21.64
N ALA A 740 4.41 5.11 -22.23
CA ALA A 740 3.18 5.81 -22.57
C ALA A 740 2.36 5.08 -23.64
N SER A 741 1.03 5.08 -23.47
CA SER A 741 0.10 4.78 -24.55
C SER A 741 -0.05 6.00 -25.45
N VAL A 742 -0.01 5.79 -26.78
CA VAL A 742 -0.05 6.84 -27.81
C VAL A 742 -0.91 6.36 -28.98
N THR A 743 -2.18 6.76 -29.02
CA THR A 743 -3.01 6.69 -30.23
C THR A 743 -2.86 7.98 -31.07
N GLU A 744 -3.06 7.90 -32.39
CA GLU A 744 -2.62 8.92 -33.36
C GLU A 744 -3.13 10.34 -33.07
N GLU A 745 -2.24 11.28 -32.73
CA GLU A 745 -2.65 12.61 -32.27
C GLU A 745 -1.54 13.68 -32.49
N PRO A 746 -1.88 14.91 -32.93
CA PRO A 746 -0.89 15.91 -33.35
C PRO A 746 -0.25 16.71 -32.22
N SER A 747 -0.78 16.72 -30.98
CA SER A 747 -0.31 17.63 -29.92
C SER A 747 1.16 17.45 -29.56
N LEU A 748 1.76 16.28 -29.77
CA LEU A 748 3.20 16.08 -29.56
C LEU A 748 4.03 16.93 -30.53
N ALA A 749 3.66 17.00 -31.81
CA ALA A 749 4.31 17.88 -32.77
C ALA A 749 4.10 19.37 -32.41
N THR A 750 2.95 19.71 -31.80
CA THR A 750 2.74 21.03 -31.20
C THR A 750 3.65 21.27 -29.98
N GLN A 751 3.87 20.26 -29.12
CA GLN A 751 4.77 20.40 -27.96
C GLN A 751 6.23 20.56 -28.42
N THR A 752 6.69 19.79 -29.42
CA THR A 752 8.05 19.97 -29.97
C THR A 752 8.20 21.33 -30.65
N GLN A 753 7.16 21.82 -31.34
CA GLN A 753 7.13 23.18 -31.89
C GLN A 753 7.29 24.26 -30.79
N TYR A 754 6.57 24.16 -29.67
CA TYR A 754 6.75 25.08 -28.54
C TYR A 754 8.15 25.00 -27.91
N MET A 755 8.80 23.84 -28.02
CA MET A 755 10.18 23.61 -27.59
C MET A 755 11.23 23.99 -28.66
N GLY A 756 10.83 24.56 -29.81
CA GLY A 756 11.72 25.07 -30.85
C GLY A 756 11.89 24.18 -32.10
N GLN A 757 11.18 23.04 -32.20
CA GLN A 757 11.33 22.09 -33.30
C GLN A 757 9.96 21.64 -33.87
N LYS A 758 9.49 22.33 -34.91
CA LYS A 758 8.28 21.94 -35.66
C LYS A 758 8.62 20.78 -36.59
N LEU A 759 8.23 19.56 -36.22
CA LEU A 759 8.53 18.32 -36.95
C LEU A 759 8.14 18.41 -38.45
N LEU A 760 9.07 18.09 -39.36
CA LEU A 760 8.99 18.25 -40.84
C LEU A 760 9.13 19.69 -41.37
N PHE A 761 9.31 20.70 -40.52
CA PHE A 761 9.51 22.10 -40.92
C PHE A 761 10.85 22.65 -40.38
N PRO A 762 12.01 22.16 -40.87
CA PRO A 762 13.29 22.83 -40.64
C PRO A 762 13.27 24.25 -41.22
N ALA A 763 13.87 25.20 -40.49
CA ALA A 763 13.79 26.63 -40.82
C ALA A 763 14.86 27.11 -41.82
N SER A 764 15.76 26.23 -42.27
CA SER A 764 16.83 26.53 -43.22
C SER A 764 17.42 25.26 -43.83
N VAL A 765 18.29 25.42 -44.84
CA VAL A 765 19.14 24.34 -45.39
C VAL A 765 20.05 23.67 -44.34
N PHE A 766 20.31 24.31 -43.19
CA PHE A 766 21.03 23.71 -42.07
C PHE A 766 20.17 22.79 -41.18
N SER A 767 18.93 22.51 -41.58
CA SER A 767 17.88 21.85 -40.78
C SER A 767 17.35 22.75 -39.65
N TYR A 768 16.92 22.15 -38.53
CA TYR A 768 16.33 22.85 -37.38
C TYR A 768 17.31 23.77 -36.62
N PHE A 769 18.61 23.52 -36.72
CA PHE A 769 19.68 24.28 -36.06
C PHE A 769 21.03 24.02 -36.73
N SER A 770 21.87 25.05 -36.77
CA SER A 770 23.16 25.04 -37.45
C SER A 770 24.12 24.03 -36.84
N PRO A 771 24.63 23.06 -37.62
CA PRO A 771 25.58 22.05 -37.14
C PRO A 771 26.99 22.60 -36.86
N PHE A 772 27.15 23.93 -36.93
CA PHE A 772 28.36 24.68 -36.59
C PHE A 772 28.19 25.58 -35.35
N TYR A 773 27.00 25.66 -34.76
CA TYR A 773 26.73 26.54 -33.61
C TYR A 773 27.58 26.16 -32.39
N ARG A 774 28.10 27.18 -31.69
CA ARG A 774 28.91 27.04 -30.48
C ARG A 774 28.25 27.80 -29.33
N ILE A 775 28.38 27.29 -28.11
CA ILE A 775 27.82 27.96 -26.93
C ILE A 775 28.57 29.29 -26.73
N PRO A 776 27.88 30.45 -26.64
CA PRO A 776 28.52 31.75 -26.45
C PRO A 776 29.48 31.78 -25.26
N GLY A 777 30.65 32.40 -25.44
CA GLY A 777 31.73 32.40 -24.45
C GLY A 777 32.56 31.11 -24.39
N THR A 778 32.31 30.12 -25.27
CA THR A 778 33.06 28.86 -25.33
C THR A 778 33.52 28.52 -26.74
N SER A 779 34.45 27.57 -26.87
CA SER A 779 34.81 26.93 -28.14
C SER A 779 33.93 25.72 -28.48
N THR A 780 33.06 25.26 -27.57
CA THR A 780 32.32 23.99 -27.68
C THR A 780 31.26 24.03 -28.78
N VAL A 781 31.34 23.12 -29.77
CA VAL A 781 30.28 22.90 -30.76
C VAL A 781 29.10 22.20 -30.08
N ALA A 782 27.92 22.80 -30.12
CA ALA A 782 26.73 22.28 -29.43
C ALA A 782 25.45 22.66 -30.20
N PRO A 783 25.22 22.10 -31.41
CA PRO A 783 24.22 22.59 -32.35
C PRO A 783 22.82 22.74 -31.77
N GLU A 784 22.40 21.77 -30.97
CA GLU A 784 21.08 21.69 -30.36
C GLU A 784 20.77 22.86 -29.40
N PHE A 785 21.81 23.50 -28.86
CA PHE A 785 21.65 24.68 -27.98
C PHE A 785 21.21 25.93 -28.74
N GLN A 786 21.31 26.00 -30.07
CA GLN A 786 20.84 27.17 -30.83
C GLN A 786 19.33 27.43 -30.64
N ILE A 787 18.55 26.37 -30.45
CA ILE A 787 17.10 26.44 -30.18
C ILE A 787 16.76 26.39 -28.67
N LEU A 788 17.76 26.34 -27.78
CA LEU A 788 17.56 26.40 -26.33
C LEU A 788 17.72 27.84 -25.80
N ASN A 789 16.58 28.47 -25.50
CA ASN A 789 16.48 29.80 -24.92
C ASN A 789 15.53 29.76 -23.69
N PRO A 790 15.33 30.85 -22.93
CA PRO A 790 14.47 30.82 -21.75
C PRO A 790 13.03 30.33 -22.03
N THR A 791 12.45 30.71 -23.16
CA THR A 791 11.09 30.32 -23.57
C THR A 791 11.00 28.83 -23.92
N THR A 792 11.92 28.30 -24.73
CA THR A 792 11.92 26.88 -25.10
C THR A 792 12.35 25.99 -23.92
N SER A 793 13.19 26.48 -23.01
CA SER A 793 13.50 25.82 -21.73
C SER A 793 12.26 25.68 -20.85
N LEU A 794 11.48 26.76 -20.70
CA LEU A 794 10.20 26.71 -19.98
C LEU A 794 9.18 25.79 -20.68
N ALA A 795 9.14 25.74 -22.01
CA ALA A 795 8.31 24.79 -22.75
C ALA A 795 8.70 23.32 -22.46
N ARG A 796 10.01 23.00 -22.36
CA ARG A 796 10.51 21.66 -22.00
C ARG A 796 10.12 21.25 -20.59
N VAL A 797 10.04 22.19 -19.65
CA VAL A 797 9.55 21.97 -18.28
C VAL A 797 8.03 21.79 -18.25
N ASN A 798 7.29 22.65 -18.96
CA ASN A 798 5.83 22.57 -19.09
C ASN A 798 5.35 21.27 -19.75
N PHE A 799 6.11 20.73 -20.71
CA PHE A 799 5.85 19.42 -21.31
C PHE A 799 5.84 18.30 -20.25
N ILE A 800 6.89 18.21 -19.42
CA ILE A 800 6.96 17.21 -18.34
C ILE A 800 5.84 17.42 -17.32
N HIS A 801 5.51 18.67 -16.98
CA HIS A 801 4.41 18.98 -16.06
C HIS A 801 3.06 18.43 -16.58
N LYS A 802 2.73 18.67 -17.86
CA LYS A 802 1.54 18.09 -18.51
C LYS A 802 1.59 16.56 -18.47
N LEU A 803 2.69 15.98 -18.96
CA LEU A 803 2.88 14.54 -19.10
C LEU A 803 2.61 13.77 -17.80
N VAL A 804 3.13 14.23 -16.67
CA VAL A 804 2.97 13.52 -15.38
C VAL A 804 1.66 13.84 -14.64
N ARG A 805 1.04 15.00 -14.89
CA ARG A 805 -0.15 15.44 -14.12
C ARG A 805 -1.47 15.25 -14.83
N ASN A 806 -1.51 15.52 -16.13
CA ASN A 806 -2.75 15.67 -16.92
C ASN A 806 -2.81 14.68 -18.11
N GLY A 807 -1.69 14.03 -18.45
CA GLY A 807 -1.43 13.55 -19.80
C GLY A 807 -1.02 14.72 -20.72
N VAL A 808 -0.52 14.40 -21.92
CA VAL A 808 -0.25 15.45 -22.93
C VAL A 808 -1.53 15.79 -23.69
N SER A 809 -2.35 14.77 -23.92
CA SER A 809 -3.69 14.80 -24.53
C SER A 809 -4.49 13.58 -24.03
N SER A 810 -5.74 13.42 -24.45
CA SER A 810 -6.56 12.24 -24.12
C SER A 810 -6.01 10.93 -24.71
N THR A 811 -5.17 11.00 -25.75
CA THR A 811 -4.58 9.85 -26.45
C THR A 811 -3.14 9.54 -26.03
N ILE A 812 -2.42 10.53 -25.46
CA ILE A 812 -1.04 10.41 -24.98
C ILE A 812 -1.07 10.35 -23.44
N GLN A 813 -1.07 9.12 -22.94
CA GLN A 813 -1.36 8.78 -21.53
C GLN A 813 -0.25 7.93 -20.91
N VAL A 814 0.13 8.24 -19.66
CA VAL A 814 1.15 7.51 -18.89
C VAL A 814 0.51 6.86 -17.67
N ASN A 815 0.67 5.54 -17.53
CA ASN A 815 0.23 4.84 -16.32
C ASN A 815 1.30 4.98 -15.21
N LEU A 816 1.07 5.89 -14.26
CA LEU A 816 1.94 6.09 -13.11
C LEU A 816 1.65 5.17 -11.91
N ALA A 817 0.64 4.29 -11.97
CA ALA A 817 0.17 3.51 -10.81
C ALA A 817 1.28 2.70 -10.11
N ASN A 818 2.26 2.19 -10.87
CA ASN A 818 3.44 1.54 -10.28
C ASN A 818 4.28 2.52 -9.44
N PHE A 819 4.61 3.70 -9.97
CA PHE A 819 5.34 4.73 -9.24
C PHE A 819 4.53 5.27 -8.05
N GLU A 820 3.22 5.45 -8.18
CA GLU A 820 2.33 5.81 -7.05
C GLU A 820 2.33 4.71 -5.97
N SER A 821 2.44 3.44 -6.36
CA SER A 821 2.52 2.32 -5.42
C SER A 821 3.89 2.22 -4.73
N LEU A 822 4.98 2.55 -5.42
CA LEU A 822 6.34 2.63 -4.84
C LEU A 822 6.52 3.86 -3.91
N ALA A 823 5.75 4.93 -4.10
CA ALA A 823 5.87 6.21 -3.39
C ALA A 823 5.62 6.17 -1.86
N SER A 824 5.29 5.00 -1.31
CA SER A 824 5.34 4.76 0.15
C SER A 824 6.76 4.95 0.70
N ASP A 825 7.80 4.56 -0.05
CA ASP A 825 9.20 4.85 0.27
C ASP A 825 9.81 5.76 -0.81
N PRO A 826 10.15 7.02 -0.49
CA PRO A 826 10.81 7.94 -1.41
C PRO A 826 12.12 7.42 -2.01
N ASN A 827 12.90 6.60 -1.30
CA ASN A 827 14.20 6.10 -1.80
C ASN A 827 14.01 5.08 -2.93
N VAL A 828 13.06 4.16 -2.73
CA VAL A 828 12.63 3.15 -3.69
C VAL A 828 12.00 3.81 -4.93
N LEU A 829 11.11 4.78 -4.72
CA LEU A 829 10.55 5.59 -5.82
C LEU A 829 11.65 6.28 -6.62
N VAL A 830 12.60 6.96 -5.95
CA VAL A 830 13.71 7.64 -6.62
C VAL A 830 14.65 6.65 -7.32
N GLN A 831 14.81 5.42 -6.82
CA GLN A 831 15.54 4.37 -7.53
C GLN A 831 14.83 3.93 -8.83
N ALA A 832 13.52 3.74 -8.81
CA ALA A 832 12.76 3.41 -10.03
C ALA A 832 12.81 4.57 -11.06
N VAL A 833 12.73 5.82 -10.60
CA VAL A 833 12.82 7.01 -11.44
C VAL A 833 14.22 7.19 -12.02
N ASP A 834 15.28 6.99 -11.23
CA ASP A 834 16.68 6.97 -11.66
C ASP A 834 16.90 5.91 -12.76
N ASN A 835 16.48 4.67 -12.51
CA ASN A 835 16.56 3.57 -13.48
C ASN A 835 15.84 3.89 -14.80
N ALA A 836 14.69 4.58 -14.74
CA ALA A 836 13.87 4.90 -15.91
C ALA A 836 14.37 6.11 -16.73
N ILE A 837 14.88 7.15 -16.07
CA ILE A 837 15.09 8.48 -16.67
C ILE A 837 16.57 8.89 -16.69
N LEU A 838 17.37 8.43 -15.72
CA LEU A 838 18.79 8.72 -15.55
C LEU A 838 19.68 7.47 -15.66
N ARG A 839 19.13 6.36 -16.18
CA ARG A 839 19.80 5.09 -16.49
C ARG A 839 20.40 4.37 -15.27
N GLY A 840 19.99 4.71 -14.05
CA GLY A 840 20.62 4.21 -12.82
C GLY A 840 21.95 4.93 -12.47
N GLN A 841 22.12 6.18 -12.90
CA GLN A 841 23.31 7.01 -12.71
C GLN A 841 23.04 8.33 -11.97
N MET A 842 21.90 8.48 -11.28
CA MET A 842 21.60 9.67 -10.47
C MET A 842 22.64 9.86 -9.35
N PRO A 843 23.38 10.99 -9.31
CA PRO A 843 24.36 11.27 -8.25
C PRO A 843 23.72 11.26 -6.86
N ALA A 844 24.48 10.81 -5.84
CA ALA A 844 23.98 10.66 -4.47
C ALA A 844 23.41 11.96 -3.89
N GLU A 845 24.02 13.10 -4.20
CA GLU A 845 23.54 14.43 -3.78
C GLU A 845 22.19 14.80 -4.41
N VAL A 846 22.03 14.53 -5.71
CA VAL A 846 20.77 14.76 -6.44
C VAL A 846 19.67 13.84 -5.92
N ARG A 847 20.01 12.57 -5.66
CA ARG A 847 19.13 11.58 -5.03
C ARG A 847 18.66 12.05 -3.64
N ALA A 848 19.57 12.53 -2.79
CA ALA A 848 19.24 13.08 -1.48
C ALA A 848 18.35 14.34 -1.58
N SER A 849 18.63 15.22 -2.54
CA SER A 849 17.84 16.44 -2.79
C SER A 849 16.40 16.12 -3.22
N ILE A 850 16.23 15.16 -4.14
CA ILE A 850 14.90 14.71 -4.58
C ILE A 850 14.17 14.01 -3.43
N VAL A 851 14.80 13.05 -2.72
CA VAL A 851 14.20 12.38 -1.55
C VAL A 851 13.72 13.40 -0.50
N THR A 852 14.51 14.44 -0.22
CA THR A 852 14.15 15.53 0.69
C THR A 852 12.92 16.30 0.19
N ALA A 853 12.88 16.67 -1.10
CA ALA A 853 11.74 17.36 -1.70
C ALA A 853 10.45 16.51 -1.70
N LEU A 854 10.56 15.18 -1.79
CA LEU A 854 9.43 14.25 -1.68
C LEU A 854 8.89 14.11 -0.24
N GLY A 855 9.67 14.51 0.76
CA GLY A 855 9.24 14.59 2.16
C GLY A 855 8.17 15.67 2.42
N ALA A 856 8.07 16.68 1.56
CA ALA A 856 7.11 17.79 1.69
C ALA A 856 5.63 17.38 1.51
N THR A 857 5.33 16.12 1.20
CA THR A 857 3.97 15.58 1.17
C THR A 857 3.95 14.08 1.51
N THR A 858 2.81 13.60 2.00
CA THR A 858 2.50 12.17 2.19
C THR A 858 1.67 11.59 1.04
N ASP A 859 1.14 12.42 0.13
CA ASP A 859 0.39 11.94 -1.03
C ASP A 859 1.32 11.21 -2.01
N ARG A 860 1.03 9.91 -2.19
CA ARG A 860 1.75 9.01 -3.08
C ARG A 860 1.72 9.47 -4.54
N ARG A 861 0.60 10.04 -5.00
CA ARG A 861 0.44 10.55 -6.37
C ARG A 861 1.33 11.76 -6.62
N THR A 862 1.29 12.74 -5.73
CA THR A 862 2.13 13.94 -5.81
C THR A 862 3.61 13.60 -5.67
N ARG A 863 3.99 12.64 -4.81
CA ARG A 863 5.37 12.13 -4.73
C ARG A 863 5.84 11.55 -6.07
N ALA A 864 5.12 10.59 -6.64
CA ALA A 864 5.49 9.97 -7.91
C ALA A 864 5.67 11.00 -9.04
N ARG A 865 4.71 11.93 -9.15
CA ARG A 865 4.72 13.03 -10.13
C ARG A 865 5.91 13.97 -9.94
N ASN A 866 6.20 14.38 -8.70
CA ASN A 866 7.30 15.28 -8.40
C ASN A 866 8.67 14.61 -8.61
N ALA A 867 8.82 13.32 -8.31
CA ALA A 867 10.06 12.58 -8.52
C ALA A 867 10.44 12.53 -10.01
N ILE A 868 9.48 12.15 -10.86
CA ILE A 868 9.65 12.12 -12.33
C ILE A 868 9.92 13.51 -12.88
N TYR A 869 9.17 14.52 -12.41
CA TYR A 869 9.34 15.92 -12.84
C TYR A 869 10.75 16.45 -12.53
N LEU A 870 11.25 16.25 -11.31
CA LEU A 870 12.58 16.72 -10.90
C LEU A 870 13.69 15.99 -11.68
N ALA A 871 13.58 14.67 -11.88
CA ALA A 871 14.55 13.90 -12.66
C ALA A 871 14.59 14.32 -14.14
N ALA A 872 13.42 14.40 -14.80
CA ALA A 872 13.35 14.69 -16.24
C ALA A 872 13.68 16.16 -16.58
N THR A 873 13.39 17.10 -15.68
CA THR A 873 13.76 18.53 -15.88
C THR A 873 15.23 18.81 -15.54
N SER A 874 15.92 17.92 -14.82
CA SER A 874 17.35 18.07 -14.50
C SER A 874 18.25 18.04 -15.74
N SER A 875 19.40 18.71 -15.68
CA SER A 875 20.41 18.71 -16.75
C SER A 875 20.92 17.30 -17.10
N LEU A 876 20.87 16.36 -16.15
CA LEU A 876 21.22 14.95 -16.34
C LEU A 876 20.28 14.22 -17.33
N HIS A 877 19.03 14.68 -17.46
CA HIS A 877 18.09 14.20 -18.48
C HIS A 877 17.90 15.17 -19.66
N GLN A 878 18.28 16.44 -19.54
CA GLN A 878 18.35 17.31 -20.72
C GLN A 878 19.49 16.90 -21.67
N VAL A 879 20.65 16.52 -21.12
CA VAL A 879 21.85 16.13 -21.89
C VAL A 879 21.98 14.60 -21.95
N GLN A 880 22.19 14.08 -23.16
CA GLN A 880 22.49 12.69 -23.47
C GLN A 880 24.00 12.45 -23.37
N ARG A 881 24.40 11.34 -22.73
CA ARG A 881 25.80 10.98 -22.39
C ARG A 881 25.97 9.47 -22.27
#